data_AF-A0A9W9SRS1-F1
#
_entry.id   AF-A0A9W9SRS1-F1
#
_cell.length_a   1.000
_cell.length_b   1.000
_cell.length_c   1.000
_cell.angle_alpha   90.00
_cell.angle_beta   90.00
_cell.angle_gamma   90.00
#
_symmetry.space_group_name_H-M   'P 1'
#
loop_
_entity.id
_entity.type
_entity.pdbx_description
1 polymer ?
#
loop_
_entity_poly.entity_id
_entity_poly.type
_entity_poly.pdbx_seq_one_letter_code
_entity_poly.pdbx_strand_id
1 'polypeptide(L)'
;MVCVKNLLASAWLLPTAYGAFSTSAKGLVSHSAASSTSSGKYSQFTIPSSADVGAQLIANIDDPEAVDAQSVCPGYKASNVKESARGLTATLTLAGKPCNVYGTDVDSLDFSIEYLANDRLNVQIVPTYLDSSNYSWFVLDDHVVPRPTSDRHTSKNHSDLEITWSNQPSFHFKVTRKATRDAIFDTTDSVLVFENQFVEFITSLPKDYNLYGIGEHIQQLRLLNNLTLTLYASDIGDPIDDNLYGSQPFYLDTRYYEVNHKGHHTLISSDKADQSKNYVSFSHGVFSRNAHGQEIVMNPEGLKWRTLGGSIDLTFYSGPSQADVTKNYQRSTIGLPALQQYFTFGFHQCRWGYNNWTELEEVVANFEKFEIPLETIWNDIDYMHGYRDFDNDQHRYPYSEGEEFLDKLHSSGRHYVPIIDAALYIPNPKNDSDAYDTYTRGHKDDVFLKNPDGSEYIGAVWPGYTVFPDWHNPKTGDFWANEIVTWHKKIAIDGIWIDMNEVSSFCVGSCGSGNLSMNPAHPPFALPGEPGNVIYDYPEGFEISNKTEAASASAASSSQAAAAATGGSASSSTSYLRTTPTAGVRNVNYPPYVINHDQGGHDLSSHAVSPNATHSDGVQEYDVHNLFGHQILNATYHGLLKVDKKKRPFIIGRSTFAGSGKWAGHWGGDNASRWAFMFFSIPQALSFSLFGIPMFGVDTCGFNGNTDEELCNRWMQLSAFFPFYRNHNTLSAIPQEPYVWESVTAAAKSAMKIRYAILPYFYTLFHEAHTTGSTVMRALAWEFPTDPSLAAVDTQFLLGPSIMVVPVLAPQATSVKGVFPGLKHGEVWYDWYTQTVVDAKPGVNTTIPAPLGHIPLFVRGGSVLPMQEPALTTKEARGTPWSLLVALGGSGAALGQLHLDDGESNAPEETLDVSFRVKGPSLSARAKGNWEESNPLATVTVLGVSKKPDAVRFNGKHVSASEVHYNATSQVLSVGGLQKLTKEGAFSENWTLKW
;
A
#
# COMPACT_ATOMS: atom_id res chain seq x y z
N MET A 1 -24.43 8.81 -9.18
CA MET A 1 -23.33 8.69 -8.22
C MET A 1 -22.59 10.01 -8.26
N VAL A 2 -22.59 10.74 -7.14
CA VAL A 2 -21.93 12.04 -7.02
C VAL A 2 -20.55 11.77 -6.40
N CYS A 3 -19.49 12.46 -6.84
CA CYS A 3 -18.15 12.44 -6.24
C CYS A 3 -18.24 12.53 -4.70
N VAL A 4 -17.42 11.76 -3.97
CA VAL A 4 -17.47 11.66 -2.50
C VAL A 4 -17.22 13.02 -1.83
N LYS A 5 -16.43 13.92 -2.48
CA LYS A 5 -16.28 15.34 -2.09
C LYS A 5 -17.64 16.06 -1.89
N ASN A 6 -18.70 15.65 -2.58
CA ASN A 6 -20.06 16.19 -2.42
C ASN A 6 -20.96 15.41 -1.45
N LEU A 7 -20.64 14.15 -1.14
CA LEU A 7 -21.44 13.29 -0.24
C LEU A 7 -21.10 13.53 1.24
N LEU A 8 -19.83 13.83 1.55
CA LEU A 8 -19.43 14.26 2.90
C LEU A 8 -20.00 15.64 3.27
N ALA A 9 -20.25 16.50 2.27
CA ALA A 9 -20.90 17.79 2.48
C ALA A 9 -22.43 17.73 2.65
N SER A 10 -23.09 16.61 2.34
CA SER A 10 -24.56 16.54 2.21
C SER A 10 -25.27 15.48 3.07
N ALA A 11 -24.55 14.72 3.90
CA ALA A 11 -25.15 13.83 4.89
C ALA A 11 -25.38 14.52 6.25
N TRP A 12 -26.23 15.56 6.29
CA TRP A 12 -26.74 16.16 7.53
C TRP A 12 -28.22 15.85 7.71
N LEU A 13 -28.54 14.95 8.65
CA LEU A 13 -29.92 14.71 9.13
C LEU A 13 -30.21 15.53 10.40
N LEU A 14 -30.61 16.81 10.18
CA LEU A 14 -31.55 17.67 10.98
C LEU A 14 -31.18 18.12 12.42
N PRO A 15 -31.82 19.18 12.98
CA PRO A 15 -32.13 20.52 12.46
C PRO A 15 -31.62 21.68 13.37
N THR A 16 -31.56 22.88 12.81
CA THR A 16 -31.34 24.17 13.49
C THR A 16 -32.40 24.50 14.55
N ALA A 17 -31.96 24.93 15.74
CA ALA A 17 -32.75 25.77 16.64
C ALA A 17 -31.84 26.75 17.40
N TYR A 18 -31.95 28.04 17.05
CA TYR A 18 -31.38 29.16 17.80
C TYR A 18 -32.16 29.40 19.10
N GLY A 19 -31.47 29.80 20.17
CA GLY A 19 -32.08 30.30 21.38
C GLY A 19 -31.03 30.85 22.37
N ALA A 20 -30.77 32.15 22.30
CA ALA A 20 -29.91 32.87 23.23
C ALA A 20 -30.52 32.92 24.64
N PHE A 21 -29.72 32.61 25.66
CA PHE A 21 -29.84 33.22 26.99
C PHE A 21 -28.47 33.36 27.64
N SER A 22 -28.06 34.60 27.86
CA SER A 22 -27.00 34.96 28.79
C SER A 22 -27.49 34.74 30.23
N THR A 23 -26.67 34.13 31.09
CA THR A 23 -26.44 34.64 32.46
C THR A 23 -25.20 33.99 33.06
N SER A 24 -24.35 34.86 33.59
CA SER A 24 -23.16 34.62 34.40
C SER A 24 -23.40 33.77 35.65
N ALA A 25 -22.49 32.86 35.96
CA ALA A 25 -22.17 32.51 37.35
C ALA A 25 -20.72 32.02 37.46
N LYS A 26 -19.95 32.72 38.29
CA LYS A 26 -18.57 32.42 38.66
C LYS A 26 -18.51 31.13 39.50
N GLY A 27 -17.59 30.24 39.17
CA GLY A 27 -17.20 29.11 40.01
C GLY A 27 -15.72 28.82 39.82
N LEU A 28 -14.90 29.21 40.80
CA LEU A 28 -13.47 28.90 40.89
C LEU A 28 -13.30 27.41 41.17
N VAL A 29 -12.59 26.70 40.29
CA VAL A 29 -11.90 25.45 40.65
C VAL A 29 -10.53 25.48 39.98
N SER A 30 -9.50 25.67 40.79
CA SER A 30 -8.10 25.68 40.40
C SER A 30 -7.64 24.26 40.04
N HIS A 31 -7.29 24.02 38.78
CA HIS A 31 -6.41 22.92 38.39
C HIS A 31 -5.04 23.51 38.09
N SER A 32 -4.03 22.96 38.76
CA SER A 32 -2.62 23.32 38.68
C SER A 32 -2.09 23.09 37.26
N ALA A 33 -1.80 24.18 36.55
CA ALA A 33 -1.00 24.14 35.34
C ALA A 33 0.39 23.60 35.68
N ALA A 34 0.77 22.48 35.07
CA ALA A 34 2.16 22.05 35.02
C ALA A 34 2.95 23.14 34.29
N SER A 35 4.05 23.58 34.88
CA SER A 35 4.90 24.63 34.35
C SER A 35 5.48 24.19 33.00
N SER A 36 5.11 24.88 31.93
CA SER A 36 5.86 24.86 30.68
C SER A 36 7.24 25.45 30.94
N THR A 37 8.24 24.60 31.12
CA THR A 37 9.64 25.01 31.01
C THR A 37 9.89 25.37 29.55
N SER A 38 9.74 26.65 29.22
CA SER A 38 10.24 27.20 27.96
C SER A 38 11.77 27.10 27.98
N SER A 39 12.33 26.05 27.38
CA SER A 39 13.71 26.08 26.92
C SER A 39 13.83 27.29 25.99
N GLY A 40 14.81 28.15 26.24
CA GLY A 40 15.00 29.38 25.48
C GLY A 40 15.11 29.07 23.99
N LYS A 41 14.14 29.55 23.21
CA LYS A 41 14.17 29.46 21.74
C LYS A 41 15.39 30.22 21.25
N TYR A 42 16.44 29.51 20.84
CA TYR A 42 17.33 30.05 19.82
C TYR A 42 16.47 30.24 18.56
N SER A 43 16.49 31.44 17.99
CA SER A 43 15.81 31.67 16.70
C SER A 43 16.61 30.95 15.62
N GLN A 44 16.24 29.71 15.31
CA GLN A 44 16.70 29.02 14.11
C GLN A 44 16.17 29.78 12.89
N PHE A 45 16.96 29.88 11.83
CA PHE A 45 16.50 30.48 10.60
C PHE A 45 15.39 29.63 9.99
N THR A 46 14.23 30.23 9.70
CA THR A 46 13.14 29.57 8.97
C THR A 46 13.28 29.89 7.49
N ILE A 47 13.27 28.86 6.65
CA ILE A 47 13.23 29.04 5.19
C ILE A 47 11.98 29.87 4.85
N PRO A 48 12.08 30.92 4.00
CA PRO A 48 10.92 31.75 3.69
C PRO A 48 9.79 30.91 3.10
N SER A 49 8.55 31.11 3.55
CA SER A 49 7.39 30.38 3.01
C SER A 49 7.21 30.55 1.50
N SER A 50 7.71 31.65 0.92
CA SER A 50 7.73 31.86 -0.53
C SER A 50 8.60 30.86 -1.30
N ALA A 51 9.52 30.16 -0.66
CA ALA A 51 10.30 29.10 -1.28
C ALA A 51 9.44 27.86 -1.61
N ASP A 52 8.31 27.70 -0.93
CA ASP A 52 7.38 26.58 -1.08
C ASP A 52 6.15 26.94 -1.96
N VAL A 53 6.17 28.10 -2.61
CA VAL A 53 5.03 28.57 -3.41
C VAL A 53 5.24 28.27 -4.89
N GLY A 54 4.51 27.28 -5.38
CA GLY A 54 4.49 26.86 -6.79
C GLY A 54 3.84 27.87 -7.73
N ALA A 55 4.06 27.67 -9.03
CA ALA A 55 3.32 28.37 -10.07
C ALA A 55 1.81 28.06 -9.96
N GLN A 56 0.98 29.07 -10.22
CA GLN A 56 -0.47 28.89 -10.25
C GLN A 56 -0.88 28.42 -11.64
N LEU A 57 -1.01 27.12 -11.84
CA LEU A 57 -1.53 26.51 -13.07
C LEU A 57 -2.99 26.07 -12.86
N ILE A 58 -3.63 25.62 -13.94
CA ILE A 58 -4.97 25.00 -13.92
C ILE A 58 -4.85 23.64 -14.60
N ALA A 59 -5.36 22.59 -13.96
CA ALA A 59 -5.37 21.25 -14.56
C ALA A 59 -6.16 21.27 -15.88
N ASN A 60 -5.66 20.59 -16.91
CA ASN A 60 -6.28 20.60 -18.24
C ASN A 60 -7.69 20.01 -18.28
N ILE A 61 -8.04 19.15 -17.31
CA ILE A 61 -9.40 18.61 -17.18
C ILE A 61 -10.42 19.66 -16.69
N ASP A 62 -9.94 20.69 -15.98
CA ASP A 62 -10.76 21.76 -15.41
C ASP A 62 -10.63 23.07 -16.20
N ASP A 63 -9.66 23.17 -17.12
CA ASP A 63 -9.44 24.36 -17.92
C ASP A 63 -10.46 24.48 -19.08
N PRO A 64 -11.36 25.48 -19.07
CA PRO A 64 -12.28 25.70 -20.18
C PRO A 64 -11.58 26.13 -21.48
N GLU A 65 -10.31 26.55 -21.42
CA GLU A 65 -9.49 26.89 -22.58
C GLU A 65 -8.68 25.69 -23.11
N ALA A 66 -8.73 24.52 -22.46
CA ALA A 66 -8.03 23.33 -22.92
C ALA A 66 -8.54 22.86 -24.29
N VAL A 67 -7.59 22.56 -25.18
CA VAL A 67 -7.88 22.03 -26.52
C VAL A 67 -8.08 20.52 -26.45
N ASP A 68 -9.22 20.03 -26.89
CA ASP A 68 -9.46 18.59 -26.99
C ASP A 68 -8.62 17.98 -28.14
N ALA A 69 -7.51 17.34 -27.79
CA ALA A 69 -6.58 16.75 -28.74
C ALA A 69 -7.25 15.72 -29.66
N GLN A 70 -8.26 14.98 -29.17
CA GLN A 70 -9.05 14.05 -29.99
C GLN A 70 -9.78 14.72 -31.16
N SER A 71 -10.11 16.01 -31.04
CA SER A 71 -10.88 16.76 -32.03
C SER A 71 -10.02 17.44 -33.10
N VAL A 72 -8.74 17.70 -32.81
CA VAL A 72 -7.85 18.50 -33.67
C VAL A 72 -6.69 17.72 -34.27
N CYS A 73 -6.26 16.62 -33.62
CA CYS A 73 -5.11 15.85 -34.07
C CYS A 73 -5.45 14.87 -35.21
N PRO A 74 -4.54 14.68 -36.18
CA PRO A 74 -4.84 13.88 -37.37
C PRO A 74 -4.84 12.37 -37.09
N GLY A 75 -4.26 11.93 -35.98
CA GLY A 75 -3.94 10.53 -35.71
C GLY A 75 -2.85 10.00 -36.65
N TYR A 76 -2.75 8.67 -36.76
CA TYR A 76 -1.68 7.99 -37.49
C TYR A 76 -2.21 7.00 -38.54
N LYS A 77 -1.34 6.54 -39.45
CA LYS A 77 -1.63 5.44 -40.37
C LYS A 77 -0.49 4.43 -40.36
N ALA A 78 -0.84 3.16 -40.19
CA ALA A 78 0.09 2.05 -40.29
C ALA A 78 0.47 1.75 -41.74
N SER A 79 1.75 1.49 -41.98
CA SER A 79 2.34 1.06 -43.25
C SER A 79 3.47 0.06 -42.98
N ASN A 80 4.07 -0.52 -44.03
CA ASN A 80 5.20 -1.45 -43.92
C ASN A 80 4.95 -2.64 -42.97
N VAL A 81 3.71 -3.12 -42.93
CA VAL A 81 3.27 -4.16 -42.00
C VAL A 81 3.96 -5.48 -42.31
N LYS A 82 4.62 -6.05 -41.30
CA LYS A 82 5.27 -7.36 -41.35
C LYS A 82 4.67 -8.26 -40.28
N GLU A 83 4.06 -9.35 -40.70
CA GLU A 83 3.53 -10.37 -39.78
C GLU A 83 4.52 -11.51 -39.58
N SER A 84 4.51 -12.06 -38.37
CA SER A 84 5.20 -13.29 -38.02
C SER A 84 4.28 -14.17 -37.16
N ALA A 85 4.71 -15.41 -36.91
CA ALA A 85 4.01 -16.28 -35.98
C ALA A 85 3.98 -15.72 -34.54
N ARG A 86 4.90 -14.83 -34.17
CA ARG A 86 5.04 -14.25 -32.83
C ARG A 86 4.48 -12.85 -32.69
N GLY A 87 3.95 -12.25 -33.75
CA GLY A 87 3.42 -10.90 -33.68
C GLY A 87 3.50 -10.15 -34.99
N LEU A 88 3.52 -8.82 -34.91
CA LEU A 88 3.50 -7.93 -36.06
C LEU A 88 4.35 -6.69 -35.77
N THR A 89 4.98 -6.14 -36.79
CA THR A 89 5.60 -4.81 -36.75
C THR A 89 5.06 -3.94 -37.88
N ALA A 90 4.88 -2.64 -37.64
CA ALA A 90 4.51 -1.67 -38.66
C ALA A 90 5.14 -0.30 -38.36
N THR A 91 5.20 0.56 -39.37
CA THR A 91 5.52 1.98 -39.19
C THR A 91 4.22 2.77 -39.14
N LEU A 92 3.99 3.54 -38.09
CA LEU A 92 2.90 4.51 -38.01
C LEU A 92 3.41 5.87 -38.46
N THR A 93 2.80 6.46 -39.48
CA THR A 93 3.13 7.81 -39.95
C THR A 93 1.96 8.73 -39.66
N LEU A 94 2.25 9.97 -39.24
CA LEU A 94 1.24 10.98 -38.96
C LEU A 94 0.27 11.13 -40.15
N ALA A 95 -1.04 11.06 -39.88
CA ALA A 95 -2.05 10.93 -40.93
C ALA A 95 -2.43 12.27 -41.61
N GLY A 96 -1.85 13.38 -41.16
CA GLY A 96 -2.19 14.73 -41.58
C GLY A 96 -1.15 15.75 -41.11
N LYS A 97 -1.55 17.02 -41.01
CA LYS A 97 -0.68 18.07 -40.47
C LYS A 97 -0.53 17.89 -38.96
N PRO A 98 0.67 18.09 -38.39
CA PRO A 98 0.88 18.19 -36.95
C PRO A 98 -0.12 19.14 -36.30
N CYS A 99 -0.76 18.69 -35.23
CA CYS A 99 -1.64 19.49 -34.39
C CYS A 99 -0.82 20.27 -33.34
N ASN A 100 0.27 19.69 -32.84
CA ASN A 100 1.18 20.27 -31.84
C ASN A 100 0.43 20.95 -30.68
N VAL A 101 -0.54 20.23 -30.10
CA VAL A 101 -1.48 20.81 -29.15
C VAL A 101 -0.81 21.02 -27.79
N TYR A 102 -0.07 20.02 -27.32
CA TYR A 102 0.57 20.02 -26.01
C TYR A 102 2.08 19.72 -26.07
N GLY A 103 2.61 19.53 -27.27
CA GLY A 103 4.00 19.22 -27.56
C GLY A 103 4.25 19.27 -29.07
N THR A 104 5.36 18.69 -29.52
CA THR A 104 5.65 18.49 -30.95
C THR A 104 5.25 17.08 -31.36
N ASP A 105 4.37 16.93 -32.36
CA ASP A 105 3.98 15.63 -32.91
C ASP A 105 5.21 14.84 -33.40
N VAL A 106 5.18 13.53 -33.19
CA VAL A 106 6.24 12.62 -33.66
C VAL A 106 5.88 12.06 -35.03
N ASP A 107 6.56 12.51 -36.09
CA ASP A 107 6.19 12.18 -37.48
C ASP A 107 6.11 10.66 -37.80
N SER A 108 6.95 9.85 -37.15
CA SER A 108 7.09 8.42 -37.41
C SER A 108 7.28 7.63 -36.10
N LEU A 109 6.43 6.62 -35.92
CA LEU A 109 6.47 5.68 -34.80
C LEU A 109 6.67 4.24 -35.30
N ASP A 110 7.33 3.42 -34.51
CA ASP A 110 7.37 1.98 -34.67
C ASP A 110 6.28 1.34 -33.80
N PHE A 111 5.38 0.60 -34.44
CA PHE A 111 4.34 -0.20 -33.79
C PHE A 111 4.75 -1.66 -33.79
N SER A 112 4.73 -2.29 -32.63
CA SER A 112 4.97 -3.72 -32.52
C SER A 112 3.93 -4.40 -31.64
N ILE A 113 3.66 -5.65 -31.98
CA ILE A 113 2.86 -6.59 -31.21
C ILE A 113 3.74 -7.79 -30.96
N GLU A 114 3.81 -8.24 -29.72
CA GLU A 114 4.46 -9.49 -29.36
C GLU A 114 3.49 -10.38 -28.58
N TYR A 115 3.26 -11.59 -29.09
CA TYR A 115 2.64 -12.66 -28.30
C TYR A 115 3.71 -13.20 -27.36
N LEU A 116 3.62 -12.87 -26.08
CA LEU A 116 4.63 -13.24 -25.07
C LEU A 116 4.37 -14.61 -24.45
N ALA A 117 3.10 -15.01 -24.31
CA ALA A 117 2.71 -16.32 -23.80
C ALA A 117 1.32 -16.70 -24.35
N ASN A 118 0.77 -17.84 -23.94
CA ASN A 118 -0.61 -18.19 -24.28
C ASN A 118 -1.64 -17.24 -23.66
N ASP A 119 -1.30 -16.57 -22.57
CA ASP A 119 -2.14 -15.65 -21.80
C ASP A 119 -1.62 -14.21 -21.79
N ARG A 120 -0.53 -13.91 -22.51
CA ARG A 120 0.14 -12.60 -22.47
C ARG A 120 0.45 -12.07 -23.86
N LEU A 121 0.09 -10.80 -24.08
CA LEU A 121 0.35 -10.06 -25.32
C LEU A 121 0.88 -8.67 -24.95
N ASN A 122 1.92 -8.20 -25.64
CA ASN A 122 2.43 -6.84 -25.51
C ASN A 122 2.13 -6.04 -26.80
N VAL A 123 1.77 -4.77 -26.62
CA VAL A 123 1.65 -3.77 -27.66
C VAL A 123 2.62 -2.63 -27.33
N GLN A 124 3.49 -2.31 -28.28
CA GLN A 124 4.44 -1.23 -28.14
C GLN A 124 4.27 -0.20 -29.27
N ILE A 125 4.24 1.08 -28.93
CA ILE A 125 4.34 2.21 -29.86
C ILE A 125 5.40 3.18 -29.34
N VAL A 126 6.49 3.32 -30.09
CA VAL A 126 7.66 4.15 -29.75
C VAL A 126 8.07 5.00 -30.96
N PRO A 127 8.78 6.13 -30.79
CA PRO A 127 9.36 6.85 -31.93
C PRO A 127 10.33 5.99 -32.75
N THR A 128 10.27 6.11 -34.08
CA THR A 128 11.21 5.40 -34.99
C THR A 128 12.65 5.90 -34.85
N TYR A 129 12.84 7.17 -34.48
CA TYR A 129 14.15 7.82 -34.40
C TYR A 129 14.47 8.21 -32.96
N LEU A 130 15.28 7.38 -32.31
CA LEU A 130 15.77 7.60 -30.96
C LEU A 130 17.30 7.67 -30.96
N ASP A 131 17.83 8.62 -30.21
CA ASP A 131 19.25 8.73 -29.89
C ASP A 131 19.41 9.14 -28.42
N SER A 132 20.66 9.33 -27.98
CA SER A 132 20.95 9.65 -26.57
C SER A 132 20.30 10.95 -26.08
N SER A 133 19.87 11.86 -26.96
CA SER A 133 19.28 13.15 -26.57
C SER A 133 17.78 13.08 -26.27
N ASN A 134 17.08 12.06 -26.77
CA ASN A 134 15.63 11.91 -26.63
C ASN A 134 15.18 10.54 -26.11
N TYR A 135 16.12 9.61 -25.86
CA TYR A 135 15.80 8.25 -25.43
C TYR A 135 14.96 8.22 -24.15
N SER A 136 15.34 8.97 -23.11
CA SER A 136 14.64 9.01 -21.82
C SER A 136 13.23 9.60 -21.91
N TRP A 137 12.93 10.37 -22.96
CA TRP A 137 11.62 10.99 -23.13
C TRP A 137 10.55 9.95 -23.47
N PHE A 138 10.95 8.76 -23.92
CA PHE A 138 10.04 7.76 -24.47
C PHE A 138 10.30 6.34 -23.96
N VAL A 139 11.57 5.98 -23.71
CA VAL A 139 11.95 4.61 -23.36
C VAL A 139 12.34 4.51 -21.90
N LEU A 140 11.57 3.71 -21.16
CA LEU A 140 11.91 3.32 -19.80
C LEU A 140 12.97 2.20 -19.82
N ASP A 141 13.99 2.30 -18.98
CA ASP A 141 15.07 1.31 -18.90
C ASP A 141 14.57 -0.05 -18.36
N ASP A 142 14.87 -1.12 -19.10
CA ASP A 142 14.54 -2.51 -18.75
C ASP A 142 15.27 -2.98 -17.47
N HIS A 143 16.38 -2.35 -17.09
CA HIS A 143 17.12 -2.65 -15.86
C HIS A 143 16.45 -2.05 -14.61
N VAL A 144 15.74 -0.93 -14.75
CA VAL A 144 15.00 -0.30 -13.64
C VAL A 144 13.62 -0.92 -13.53
N VAL A 145 12.86 -0.94 -14.63
CA VAL A 145 11.53 -1.56 -14.69
C VAL A 145 11.55 -2.64 -15.78
N PRO A 146 11.63 -3.93 -15.44
CA PRO A 146 11.73 -4.98 -16.43
C PRO A 146 10.52 -5.05 -17.38
N ARG A 147 10.78 -5.32 -18.67
CA ARG A 147 9.73 -5.75 -19.58
C ARG A 147 9.27 -7.17 -19.25
N PRO A 148 8.01 -7.52 -19.55
CA PRO A 148 7.51 -8.86 -19.33
C PRO A 148 8.33 -9.90 -20.11
N THR A 149 8.64 -11.01 -19.46
CA THR A 149 9.34 -12.15 -20.08
C THR A 149 8.50 -12.81 -21.20
N SER A 150 9.14 -13.56 -22.10
CA SER A 150 8.48 -14.24 -23.25
C SER A 150 8.73 -15.75 -23.21
N ASP A 151 7.70 -16.55 -23.47
CA ASP A 151 7.74 -18.01 -23.49
C ASP A 151 8.32 -18.53 -24.80
N ARG A 152 9.24 -19.50 -24.73
CA ARG A 152 10.00 -19.99 -25.92
C ARG A 152 9.14 -20.49 -27.08
N HIS A 153 7.95 -21.03 -26.81
CA HIS A 153 7.10 -21.71 -27.81
C HIS A 153 5.77 -20.99 -28.09
N THR A 154 5.64 -19.73 -27.68
CA THR A 154 4.43 -18.94 -27.92
C THR A 154 4.26 -18.56 -29.39
N SER A 155 2.99 -18.44 -29.82
CA SER A 155 2.60 -17.95 -31.14
C SER A 155 1.17 -17.41 -31.13
N LYS A 156 0.81 -16.62 -32.14
CA LYS A 156 -0.56 -16.13 -32.41
C LYS A 156 -1.63 -17.22 -32.31
N ASN A 157 -1.32 -18.44 -32.75
CA ASN A 157 -2.27 -19.56 -32.77
C ASN A 157 -2.50 -20.17 -31.39
N HIS A 158 -1.55 -20.05 -30.47
CA HIS A 158 -1.63 -20.60 -29.10
C HIS A 158 -2.10 -19.58 -28.06
N SER A 159 -2.09 -18.30 -28.41
CA SER A 159 -2.58 -17.21 -27.56
C SER A 159 -4.11 -17.23 -27.41
N ASP A 160 -4.62 -17.00 -26.19
CA ASP A 160 -6.02 -16.67 -25.90
C ASP A 160 -6.38 -15.25 -26.33
N LEU A 161 -5.38 -14.39 -26.56
CA LEU A 161 -5.58 -13.05 -27.09
C LEU A 161 -5.45 -13.02 -28.60
N GLU A 162 -6.26 -12.20 -29.24
CA GLU A 162 -6.20 -11.83 -30.65
C GLU A 162 -6.18 -10.31 -30.76
N ILE A 163 -5.46 -9.78 -31.74
CA ILE A 163 -5.43 -8.34 -32.01
C ILE A 163 -5.81 -8.08 -33.47
N THR A 164 -6.66 -7.09 -33.67
CA THR A 164 -7.03 -6.54 -34.98
C THR A 164 -6.68 -5.06 -35.01
N TRP A 165 -6.34 -4.54 -36.19
CA TRP A 165 -6.05 -3.12 -36.39
C TRP A 165 -6.61 -2.65 -37.74
N SER A 166 -6.80 -1.35 -37.89
CA SER A 166 -7.26 -0.71 -39.14
C SER A 166 -6.75 0.72 -39.24
N ASN A 167 -6.73 1.27 -40.46
CA ASN A 167 -6.42 2.67 -40.76
C ASN A 167 -7.68 3.52 -41.04
N GLN A 168 -8.89 2.98 -40.79
CA GLN A 168 -10.15 3.66 -41.10
C GLN A 168 -10.90 4.03 -39.82
N PRO A 169 -11.22 5.32 -39.56
CA PRO A 169 -10.78 6.51 -40.31
C PRO A 169 -9.32 6.90 -40.05
N SER A 170 -8.75 6.46 -38.93
CA SER A 170 -7.35 6.60 -38.51
C SER A 170 -6.85 5.27 -37.92
N PHE A 171 -5.56 5.17 -37.60
CA PHE A 171 -4.98 3.99 -36.96
C PHE A 171 -5.67 3.69 -35.62
N HIS A 172 -6.16 2.47 -35.46
CA HIS A 172 -6.65 1.93 -34.19
C HIS A 172 -6.34 0.44 -34.09
N PHE A 173 -6.36 -0.08 -32.87
CA PHE A 173 -6.27 -1.52 -32.61
C PHE A 173 -7.26 -1.97 -31.54
N LYS A 174 -7.54 -3.27 -31.55
CA LYS A 174 -8.45 -3.92 -30.61
C LYS A 174 -7.90 -5.28 -30.20
N VAL A 175 -7.77 -5.48 -28.89
CA VAL A 175 -7.41 -6.76 -28.27
C VAL A 175 -8.68 -7.48 -27.84
N THR A 176 -8.89 -8.69 -28.35
CA THR A 176 -10.06 -9.53 -28.10
C THR A 176 -9.63 -10.82 -27.42
N ARG A 177 -10.37 -11.23 -26.39
CA ARG A 177 -10.18 -12.56 -25.80
C ARG A 177 -10.92 -13.61 -26.62
N LYS A 178 -10.24 -14.68 -27.02
CA LYS A 178 -10.81 -15.75 -27.84
C LYS A 178 -11.85 -16.57 -27.07
N ALA A 179 -11.61 -16.86 -25.79
CA ALA A 179 -12.52 -17.68 -24.97
C ALA A 179 -13.93 -17.10 -24.81
N THR A 180 -14.07 -15.77 -24.71
CA THR A 180 -15.35 -15.05 -24.49
C THR A 180 -15.82 -14.26 -25.70
N ARG A 181 -14.91 -13.97 -26.64
CA ARG A 181 -15.12 -13.14 -27.85
C ARG A 181 -15.37 -11.65 -27.56
N ASP A 182 -15.10 -11.17 -26.35
CA ASP A 182 -15.22 -9.76 -26.02
C ASP A 182 -13.90 -8.99 -26.20
N ALA A 183 -14.04 -7.70 -26.52
CA ALA A 183 -12.92 -6.79 -26.63
C ALA A 183 -12.48 -6.34 -25.24
N ILE A 184 -11.26 -6.67 -24.84
CA ILE A 184 -10.69 -6.31 -23.53
C ILE A 184 -9.98 -4.95 -23.59
N PHE A 185 -9.60 -4.51 -24.79
CA PHE A 185 -9.04 -3.19 -25.05
C PHE A 185 -9.39 -2.79 -26.48
N ASP A 186 -10.01 -1.63 -26.68
CA ASP A 186 -10.52 -1.21 -27.98
C ASP A 186 -10.34 0.28 -28.19
N THR A 187 -9.42 0.65 -29.08
CA THR A 187 -9.12 2.06 -29.42
C THR A 187 -9.92 2.54 -30.63
N THR A 188 -10.90 1.78 -31.11
CA THR A 188 -11.79 2.20 -32.20
C THR A 188 -12.50 3.50 -31.83
N ASP A 189 -12.82 4.31 -32.84
CA ASP A 189 -13.50 5.62 -32.69
C ASP A 189 -12.72 6.69 -31.91
N SER A 190 -11.42 6.49 -31.67
CA SER A 190 -10.49 7.48 -31.14
C SER A 190 -9.32 7.75 -32.09
N VAL A 191 -8.58 8.84 -31.85
CA VAL A 191 -7.32 9.13 -32.55
C VAL A 191 -6.14 8.95 -31.59
N LEU A 192 -5.12 8.24 -32.04
CA LEU A 192 -3.84 8.19 -31.33
C LEU A 192 -3.15 9.55 -31.43
N VAL A 193 -2.89 10.19 -30.29
CA VAL A 193 -2.08 11.41 -30.21
C VAL A 193 -0.73 11.04 -29.60
N PHE A 194 0.36 11.44 -30.25
CA PHE A 194 1.71 11.11 -29.81
C PHE A 194 2.64 12.27 -30.12
N GLU A 195 2.91 13.06 -29.08
CA GLU A 195 3.79 14.23 -29.08
C GLU A 195 4.95 13.99 -28.09
N ASN A 196 6.00 14.80 -28.15
CA ASN A 196 7.19 14.64 -27.30
C ASN A 196 6.98 14.87 -25.79
N GLN A 197 5.85 15.46 -25.37
CA GLN A 197 5.46 15.70 -23.97
C GLN A 197 3.98 15.41 -23.71
N PHE A 198 3.30 14.76 -24.67
CA PHE A 198 1.89 14.43 -24.52
C PHE A 198 1.54 13.21 -25.38
N VAL A 199 1.07 12.15 -24.73
CA VAL A 199 0.55 10.96 -25.42
C VAL A 199 -0.87 10.74 -24.95
N GLU A 200 -1.81 10.58 -25.89
CA GLU A 200 -3.21 10.29 -25.57
C GLU A 200 -3.73 9.10 -26.38
N PHE A 201 -4.33 8.15 -25.67
CA PHE A 201 -5.05 7.03 -26.27
C PHE A 201 -6.24 6.62 -25.41
N ILE A 202 -7.27 6.08 -26.05
CA ILE A 202 -8.55 5.77 -25.40
C ILE A 202 -8.84 4.28 -25.58
N THR A 203 -9.37 3.65 -24.55
CA THR A 203 -9.98 2.32 -24.64
C THR A 203 -11.45 2.37 -24.24
N SER A 204 -12.31 1.78 -25.08
CA SER A 204 -13.70 1.53 -24.73
C SER A 204 -13.82 0.38 -23.72
N LEU A 205 -14.76 0.49 -22.79
CA LEU A 205 -15.10 -0.50 -21.78
C LEU A 205 -16.62 -0.73 -21.76
N PRO A 206 -17.08 -1.92 -21.34
CA PRO A 206 -18.51 -2.16 -21.15
C PRO A 206 -19.07 -1.24 -20.05
N LYS A 207 -20.35 -0.86 -20.19
CA LYS A 207 -21.07 -0.16 -19.10
C LYS A 207 -20.98 -0.94 -17.80
N ASP A 208 -20.81 -0.22 -16.69
CA ASP A 208 -20.70 -0.81 -15.34
C ASP A 208 -19.53 -1.81 -15.23
N TYR A 209 -18.38 -1.48 -15.83
CA TYR A 209 -17.15 -2.27 -15.70
C TYR A 209 -16.71 -2.42 -14.23
N ASN A 210 -15.94 -3.46 -13.94
CA ASN A 210 -15.42 -3.73 -12.59
C ASN A 210 -13.89 -3.61 -12.62
N LEU A 211 -13.41 -2.36 -12.52
CA LEU A 211 -11.99 -2.05 -12.48
C LEU A 211 -11.46 -1.98 -11.04
N TYR A 212 -10.22 -2.43 -10.88
CA TYR A 212 -9.47 -2.44 -9.63
C TYR A 212 -7.99 -2.10 -9.94
N GLY A 213 -7.31 -1.35 -9.08
CA GLY A 213 -5.90 -0.95 -9.27
C GLY A 213 -5.75 0.52 -9.65
N ILE A 214 -4.79 0.85 -10.51
CA ILE A 214 -4.35 2.22 -10.86
C ILE A 214 -4.06 2.99 -9.58
N GLY A 215 -2.94 2.71 -8.92
CA GLY A 215 -2.58 3.34 -7.63
C GLY A 215 -1.43 4.33 -7.79
N GLU A 216 -1.12 5.15 -6.80
CA GLU A 216 -1.71 5.17 -5.46
C GLU A 216 -2.74 6.29 -5.28
N HIS A 217 -3.88 5.95 -4.67
CA HIS A 217 -4.94 6.88 -4.24
C HIS A 217 -5.78 6.23 -3.13
N ILE A 218 -6.59 7.05 -2.44
CA ILE A 218 -7.56 6.59 -1.44
C ILE A 218 -8.98 6.63 -2.03
N GLN A 219 -9.56 5.45 -2.22
CA GLN A 219 -10.87 5.27 -2.83
C GLN A 219 -11.48 3.90 -2.48
N GLN A 220 -12.76 3.67 -2.82
CA GLN A 220 -13.38 2.34 -2.75
C GLN A 220 -12.69 1.35 -3.70
N LEU A 221 -12.70 0.04 -3.37
CA LEU A 221 -11.89 -0.96 -4.08
C LEU A 221 -12.24 -1.06 -5.57
N ARG A 222 -13.55 -1.11 -5.85
CA ARG A 222 -14.05 -1.06 -7.23
C ARG A 222 -14.03 0.39 -7.67
N LEU A 223 -13.18 0.72 -8.63
CA LEU A 223 -12.97 2.09 -9.08
C LEU A 223 -14.28 2.75 -9.53
N LEU A 224 -14.44 4.04 -9.20
CA LEU A 224 -15.53 4.84 -9.74
C LEU A 224 -15.32 5.01 -11.26
N ASN A 225 -16.42 5.18 -12.00
CA ASN A 225 -16.40 5.27 -13.46
C ASN A 225 -16.72 6.68 -13.99
N ASN A 226 -16.46 7.72 -13.18
CA ASN A 226 -16.62 9.13 -13.54
C ASN A 226 -15.70 9.97 -12.63
N LEU A 227 -14.41 9.73 -12.81
CA LEU A 227 -13.31 10.10 -11.91
C LEU A 227 -12.06 10.29 -12.76
N THR A 228 -11.15 11.11 -12.29
CA THR A 228 -9.82 11.26 -12.85
C THR A 228 -8.81 10.70 -11.85
N LEU A 229 -7.96 9.79 -12.28
CA LEU A 229 -6.85 9.27 -11.47
C LEU A 229 -5.53 9.82 -12.01
N THR A 230 -4.76 10.49 -11.14
CA THR A 230 -3.45 11.03 -11.47
C THR A 230 -2.35 10.12 -10.91
N LEU A 231 -1.32 9.85 -11.71
CA LEU A 231 -0.13 9.11 -11.32
C LEU A 231 1.09 10.04 -11.34
N TYR A 232 1.40 10.59 -10.18
CA TYR A 232 2.61 11.38 -9.93
C TYR A 232 2.90 11.30 -8.42
N ALA A 233 4.00 10.66 -8.05
CA ALA A 233 4.41 10.46 -6.66
C ALA A 233 4.46 11.81 -5.94
N SER A 234 3.73 11.94 -4.83
CA SER A 234 3.49 13.22 -4.17
C SER A 234 3.53 13.07 -2.67
N ASP A 235 4.28 13.97 -2.02
CA ASP A 235 4.28 14.14 -0.58
C ASP A 235 3.03 14.93 -0.18
N ILE A 236 1.96 14.22 0.16
CA ILE A 236 0.71 14.81 0.57
C ILE A 236 -0.03 13.90 1.55
N GLY A 237 -0.68 14.49 2.55
CA GLY A 237 -1.40 13.76 3.59
C GLY A 237 -2.73 13.17 3.11
N ASP A 238 -2.68 12.00 2.49
CA ASP A 238 -3.82 11.11 2.23
C ASP A 238 -5.10 11.77 1.68
N PRO A 239 -5.06 12.64 0.64
CA PRO A 239 -6.27 13.12 -0.01
C PRO A 239 -7.08 11.96 -0.62
N ILE A 240 -8.41 12.09 -0.52
CA ILE A 240 -9.36 11.12 -1.09
C ILE A 240 -9.59 11.47 -2.56
N ASP A 241 -9.55 10.45 -3.42
CA ASP A 241 -9.71 10.52 -4.88
C ASP A 241 -8.55 11.17 -5.66
N ASP A 242 -7.45 11.56 -5.01
CA ASP A 242 -6.31 12.26 -5.64
C ASP A 242 -4.98 11.45 -5.57
N ASN A 243 -3.93 11.90 -6.24
CA ASN A 243 -2.62 11.21 -6.31
C ASN A 243 -1.86 11.25 -4.98
N LEU A 244 -1.19 10.15 -4.65
CA LEU A 244 -0.43 9.96 -3.41
C LEU A 244 1.05 9.62 -3.70
N TYR A 245 1.67 8.83 -2.81
CA TYR A 245 3.10 8.56 -2.75
C TYR A 245 3.62 7.69 -3.89
N GLY A 246 2.87 6.66 -4.29
CA GLY A 246 3.27 5.68 -5.31
C GLY A 246 2.62 5.85 -6.69
N SER A 247 3.20 5.18 -7.68
CA SER A 247 2.71 5.11 -9.06
C SER A 247 2.66 3.65 -9.56
N GLN A 248 1.44 3.16 -9.77
CA GLN A 248 1.08 1.77 -10.06
C GLN A 248 0.16 1.72 -11.29
N PRO A 249 0.70 1.86 -12.52
CA PRO A 249 -0.05 1.91 -13.76
C PRO A 249 -0.54 0.51 -14.23
N PHE A 250 -1.19 -0.23 -13.33
CA PHE A 250 -1.78 -1.54 -13.57
C PHE A 250 -3.23 -1.57 -13.12
N TYR A 251 -4.12 -2.11 -13.96
CA TYR A 251 -5.49 -2.40 -13.56
C TYR A 251 -5.89 -3.84 -13.86
N LEU A 252 -6.86 -4.32 -13.09
CA LEU A 252 -7.60 -5.56 -13.28
C LEU A 252 -9.05 -5.22 -13.64
N ASP A 253 -9.60 -5.83 -14.70
CA ASP A 253 -11.03 -5.79 -15.02
C ASP A 253 -11.63 -7.20 -14.87
N THR A 254 -12.72 -7.32 -14.12
CA THR A 254 -13.48 -8.57 -13.99
C THR A 254 -14.85 -8.47 -14.65
N ARG A 255 -15.12 -9.37 -15.60
CA ARG A 255 -16.36 -9.40 -16.37
C ARG A 255 -17.18 -10.64 -16.02
N TYR A 256 -18.49 -10.47 -15.89
CA TYR A 256 -19.42 -11.54 -15.52
C TYR A 256 -20.32 -11.91 -16.69
N TYR A 257 -20.62 -13.20 -16.85
CA TYR A 257 -21.41 -13.71 -17.96
C TYR A 257 -22.46 -14.70 -17.50
N GLU A 258 -23.65 -14.61 -18.09
CA GLU A 258 -24.60 -15.72 -18.13
C GLU A 258 -24.16 -16.71 -19.21
N VAL A 259 -24.18 -18.00 -18.89
CA VAL A 259 -23.85 -19.07 -19.85
C VAL A 259 -25.13 -19.78 -20.25
N ASN A 260 -25.46 -19.76 -21.54
CA ASN A 260 -26.62 -20.50 -22.04
C ASN A 260 -26.32 -21.99 -22.25
N HIS A 261 -27.34 -22.81 -22.53
CA HIS A 261 -27.20 -24.25 -22.75
C HIS A 261 -26.25 -24.66 -23.91
N LYS A 262 -25.89 -23.73 -24.79
CA LYS A 262 -24.94 -23.94 -25.89
C LYS A 262 -23.51 -23.47 -25.56
N GLY A 263 -23.26 -23.04 -24.32
CA GLY A 263 -21.96 -22.53 -23.88
C GLY A 263 -21.65 -21.10 -24.35
N HIS A 264 -22.65 -20.36 -24.84
CA HIS A 264 -22.45 -18.97 -25.24
C HIS A 264 -22.50 -18.05 -24.01
N HIS A 265 -21.52 -17.14 -23.94
CA HIS A 265 -21.38 -16.15 -22.87
C HIS A 265 -22.10 -14.86 -23.25
N THR A 266 -23.03 -14.42 -22.39
CA THR A 266 -23.67 -13.11 -22.48
C THR A 266 -23.19 -12.24 -21.32
N LEU A 267 -22.49 -11.15 -21.62
CA LEU A 267 -22.00 -10.21 -20.61
C LEU A 267 -23.17 -9.60 -19.83
N ILE A 268 -23.04 -9.52 -18.51
CA ILE A 268 -24.00 -8.87 -17.62
C ILE A 268 -23.29 -7.83 -16.76
N SER A 269 -24.00 -6.75 -16.42
CA SER A 269 -23.55 -5.77 -15.45
C SER A 269 -23.83 -6.25 -14.03
N SER A 270 -22.94 -5.92 -13.10
CA SER A 270 -23.01 -6.41 -11.71
C SER A 270 -24.27 -5.91 -11.00
N ASP A 271 -24.70 -4.67 -11.32
CA ASP A 271 -25.93 -4.06 -10.80
C ASP A 271 -27.23 -4.74 -11.26
N LYS A 272 -27.19 -5.53 -12.34
CA LYS A 272 -28.34 -6.25 -12.91
C LYS A 272 -28.30 -7.75 -12.64
N ALA A 273 -27.32 -8.23 -11.88
CA ALA A 273 -27.19 -9.63 -11.56
C ALA A 273 -28.37 -10.11 -10.69
N ASP A 274 -29.09 -11.11 -11.19
CA ASP A 274 -30.08 -11.87 -10.43
C ASP A 274 -29.37 -12.94 -9.57
N GLN A 275 -29.48 -12.81 -8.25
CA GLN A 275 -28.88 -13.73 -7.27
C GLN A 275 -29.39 -15.18 -7.39
N SER A 276 -30.54 -15.40 -8.04
CA SER A 276 -31.08 -16.75 -8.29
C SER A 276 -30.31 -17.50 -9.39
N LYS A 277 -29.61 -16.80 -10.28
CA LYS A 277 -28.84 -17.38 -11.38
C LYS A 277 -27.39 -17.71 -11.01
N ASN A 278 -26.72 -18.47 -11.88
CA ASN A 278 -25.30 -18.76 -11.75
C ASN A 278 -24.55 -18.05 -12.87
N TYR A 279 -23.42 -17.45 -12.54
CA TYR A 279 -22.56 -16.72 -13.48
C TYR A 279 -21.20 -17.39 -13.55
N VAL A 280 -20.47 -17.09 -14.63
CA VAL A 280 -19.03 -17.28 -14.72
C VAL A 280 -18.38 -15.91 -14.87
N SER A 281 -17.10 -15.80 -14.52
CA SER A 281 -16.34 -14.58 -14.76
C SER A 281 -15.03 -14.85 -15.46
N PHE A 282 -14.54 -13.81 -16.11
CA PHE A 282 -13.22 -13.74 -16.70
C PHE A 282 -12.59 -12.41 -16.30
N SER A 283 -11.44 -12.47 -15.67
CA SER A 283 -10.64 -11.29 -15.32
C SER A 283 -9.52 -11.11 -16.34
N HIS A 284 -9.12 -9.88 -16.64
CA HIS A 284 -7.86 -9.57 -17.34
C HIS A 284 -7.13 -8.43 -16.64
N GLY A 285 -5.83 -8.32 -16.89
CA GLY A 285 -5.01 -7.20 -16.44
C GLY A 285 -4.39 -6.44 -17.59
N VAL A 286 -4.17 -5.14 -17.39
CA VAL A 286 -3.41 -4.28 -18.30
C VAL A 286 -2.38 -3.51 -17.50
N PHE A 287 -1.11 -3.65 -17.87
CA PHE A 287 0.00 -2.89 -17.33
C PHE A 287 0.50 -1.89 -18.37
N SER A 288 0.54 -0.61 -18.02
CA SER A 288 1.17 0.45 -18.82
C SER A 288 2.56 0.73 -18.27
N ARG A 289 3.60 0.28 -18.99
CA ARG A 289 4.99 0.46 -18.58
C ARG A 289 5.47 1.86 -18.95
N ASN A 290 5.13 2.83 -18.11
CA ASN A 290 5.50 4.24 -18.27
C ASN A 290 5.72 4.87 -16.89
N ALA A 291 6.80 5.64 -16.72
CA ALA A 291 7.18 6.28 -15.46
C ALA A 291 6.87 7.80 -15.41
N HIS A 292 6.51 8.42 -16.55
CA HIS A 292 6.15 9.83 -16.58
C HIS A 292 4.88 10.09 -15.76
N GLY A 293 4.61 11.35 -15.42
CA GLY A 293 3.32 11.78 -14.88
C GLY A 293 2.16 11.44 -15.82
N GLN A 294 1.07 10.88 -15.29
CA GLN A 294 -0.05 10.37 -16.10
C GLN A 294 -1.41 10.76 -15.55
N GLU A 295 -2.25 11.22 -16.47
CA GLU A 295 -3.69 11.43 -16.47
C GLU A 295 -4.54 10.20 -16.85
N ILE A 296 -5.33 9.55 -15.99
CA ILE A 296 -6.32 8.54 -16.41
C ILE A 296 -7.74 9.08 -16.17
N VAL A 297 -8.39 9.54 -17.24
CA VAL A 297 -9.77 10.04 -17.19
C VAL A 297 -10.75 8.88 -17.40
N MET A 298 -11.50 8.55 -16.36
CA MET A 298 -12.47 7.45 -16.34
C MET A 298 -13.88 7.95 -16.62
N ASN A 299 -14.55 7.32 -17.59
CA ASN A 299 -15.94 7.58 -17.93
C ASN A 299 -16.76 6.28 -17.87
N PRO A 300 -18.11 6.33 -17.91
CA PRO A 300 -18.95 5.13 -17.74
C PRO A 300 -18.74 4.02 -18.79
N GLU A 301 -18.06 4.32 -19.89
CA GLU A 301 -17.84 3.42 -21.04
C GLU A 301 -16.38 3.40 -21.54
N GLY A 302 -15.41 3.92 -20.78
CA GLY A 302 -14.02 3.88 -21.23
C GLY A 302 -13.03 4.62 -20.36
N LEU A 303 -11.75 4.43 -20.70
CA LEU A 303 -10.61 5.11 -20.10
C LEU A 303 -9.88 5.92 -21.17
N LYS A 304 -9.54 7.15 -20.84
CA LYS A 304 -8.66 8.00 -21.64
C LYS A 304 -7.36 8.18 -20.88
N TRP A 305 -6.27 7.65 -21.44
CA TRP A 305 -4.92 7.77 -20.91
C TRP A 305 -4.25 8.99 -21.51
N ARG A 306 -3.62 9.81 -20.68
CA ARG A 306 -2.88 11.02 -21.03
C ARG A 306 -1.57 11.01 -20.28
N THR A 307 -0.43 10.95 -20.96
CA THR A 307 0.87 10.92 -20.27
C THR A 307 1.70 12.12 -20.67
N LEU A 308 2.51 12.62 -19.76
CA LEU A 308 3.44 13.74 -19.97
C LEU A 308 4.69 13.38 -20.80
N GLY A 309 4.67 12.21 -21.44
CA GLY A 309 5.80 11.61 -22.14
C GLY A 309 5.75 10.09 -22.08
N GLY A 310 6.86 9.47 -22.42
CA GLY A 310 7.00 8.02 -22.45
C GLY A 310 6.42 7.41 -23.72
N SER A 311 6.36 6.09 -23.73
CA SER A 311 5.80 5.31 -24.84
C SER A 311 4.49 4.64 -24.43
N ILE A 312 3.78 4.11 -25.42
CA ILE A 312 2.69 3.17 -25.16
C ILE A 312 3.31 1.79 -25.15
N ASP A 313 3.59 1.27 -23.95
CA ASP A 313 4.09 -0.09 -23.72
C ASP A 313 3.09 -0.84 -22.83
N LEU A 314 2.11 -1.47 -23.49
CA LEU A 314 0.95 -2.09 -22.86
C LEU A 314 1.11 -3.61 -22.85
N THR A 315 1.01 -4.20 -21.66
CA THR A 315 0.98 -5.66 -21.51
C THR A 315 -0.39 -6.12 -21.03
N PHE A 316 -0.99 -7.02 -21.79
CA PHE A 316 -2.28 -7.62 -21.53
C PHE A 316 -2.10 -9.01 -20.93
N TYR A 317 -2.79 -9.29 -19.83
CA TYR A 317 -2.84 -10.59 -19.18
C TYR A 317 -4.26 -11.13 -19.28
N SER A 318 -4.46 -12.24 -19.99
CA SER A 318 -5.79 -12.75 -20.23
C SER A 318 -6.36 -13.41 -18.98
N GLY A 319 -5.64 -14.16 -18.15
CA GLY A 319 -6.27 -14.88 -17.01
C GLY A 319 -6.57 -16.35 -17.34
N PRO A 320 -7.66 -16.97 -16.82
CA PRO A 320 -9.01 -16.39 -16.76
C PRO A 320 -9.46 -15.85 -15.39
N SER A 321 -8.80 -16.20 -14.28
CA SER A 321 -9.18 -15.70 -12.95
C SER A 321 -8.32 -14.50 -12.52
N GLN A 322 -8.78 -13.75 -11.51
CA GLN A 322 -7.97 -12.70 -10.88
C GLN A 322 -6.62 -13.25 -10.39
N ALA A 323 -6.62 -14.43 -9.76
CA ALA A 323 -5.41 -15.04 -9.24
C ALA A 323 -4.41 -15.36 -10.38
N ASP A 324 -4.88 -15.82 -11.53
CA ASP A 324 -4.03 -16.09 -12.70
C ASP A 324 -3.40 -14.80 -13.24
N VAL A 325 -4.21 -13.74 -13.40
CA VAL A 325 -3.75 -12.42 -13.86
C VAL A 325 -2.65 -11.88 -12.94
N THR A 326 -2.92 -11.82 -11.63
CA THR A 326 -2.00 -11.25 -10.64
C THR A 326 -0.71 -12.05 -10.51
N LYS A 327 -0.79 -13.40 -10.57
CA LYS A 327 0.40 -14.27 -10.57
C LYS A 327 1.25 -14.08 -11.82
N ASN A 328 0.62 -13.97 -12.98
CA ASN A 328 1.34 -13.78 -14.24
C ASN A 328 1.97 -12.39 -14.31
N TYR A 329 1.29 -11.35 -13.87
CA TYR A 329 1.85 -10.00 -13.74
C TYR A 329 3.11 -10.00 -12.87
N GLN A 330 3.04 -10.61 -11.69
CA GLN A 330 4.20 -10.73 -10.81
C GLN A 330 5.32 -11.57 -11.42
N ARG A 331 5.06 -12.82 -11.81
CA ARG A 331 6.13 -13.73 -12.27
C ARG A 331 6.80 -13.28 -13.55
N SER A 332 6.05 -12.67 -14.46
CA SER A 332 6.59 -12.32 -15.77
C SER A 332 7.17 -10.91 -15.85
N THR A 333 6.75 -9.99 -14.99
CA THR A 333 7.03 -8.54 -15.15
C THR A 333 7.61 -7.92 -13.88
N ILE A 334 6.80 -7.79 -12.82
CA ILE A 334 7.20 -7.00 -11.65
C ILE A 334 7.99 -7.77 -10.60
N GLY A 335 8.11 -9.09 -10.77
CA GLY A 335 8.67 -10.10 -9.86
C GLY A 335 7.82 -10.37 -8.62
N LEU A 336 8.24 -11.39 -7.87
CA LEU A 336 7.53 -11.87 -6.69
C LEU A 336 7.92 -11.05 -5.45
N PRO A 337 6.99 -10.86 -4.49
CA PRO A 337 7.27 -10.07 -3.30
C PRO A 337 8.33 -10.72 -2.43
N ALA A 338 9.08 -9.90 -1.68
CA ALA A 338 10.02 -10.38 -0.67
C ALA A 338 9.31 -11.21 0.39
N LEU A 339 9.86 -12.39 0.70
CA LEU A 339 9.50 -13.09 1.92
C LEU A 339 10.02 -12.27 3.11
N GLN A 340 9.17 -12.07 4.10
CA GLN A 340 9.49 -11.23 5.25
C GLN A 340 10.10 -12.07 6.37
N GLN A 341 10.82 -11.45 7.31
CA GLN A 341 11.21 -12.12 8.55
C GLN A 341 9.97 -12.34 9.42
N TYR A 342 9.92 -13.42 10.20
CA TYR A 342 8.75 -13.79 10.97
C TYR A 342 8.36 -12.72 12.02
N PHE A 343 9.35 -12.00 12.58
CA PHE A 343 9.09 -10.93 13.53
C PHE A 343 8.25 -9.79 12.92
N THR A 344 8.35 -9.53 11.62
CA THR A 344 7.66 -8.42 10.95
C THR A 344 6.13 -8.54 10.94
N PHE A 345 5.60 -9.72 11.28
CA PHE A 345 4.16 -9.96 11.45
C PHE A 345 3.67 -9.66 12.88
N GLY A 346 4.55 -9.31 13.80
CA GLY A 346 4.19 -8.89 15.15
C GLY A 346 3.44 -7.55 15.19
N PHE A 347 3.36 -6.94 16.38
CA PHE A 347 2.84 -5.59 16.55
C PHE A 347 4.00 -4.59 16.70
N HIS A 348 3.85 -3.44 16.05
CA HIS A 348 4.87 -2.40 15.93
C HIS A 348 4.37 -1.10 16.58
N GLN A 349 5.22 -0.45 17.38
CA GLN A 349 4.92 0.85 17.99
C GLN A 349 5.88 1.93 17.48
N CYS A 350 5.32 3.05 17.07
CA CYS A 350 6.04 4.24 16.62
C CYS A 350 5.33 5.52 17.12
N ARG A 351 6.04 6.65 17.06
CA ARG A 351 5.51 8.02 17.18
C ARG A 351 6.56 8.98 16.64
N TRP A 352 6.11 10.02 15.94
CA TRP A 352 6.88 11.24 15.77
C TRP A 352 6.85 12.04 17.08
N GLY A 353 7.99 12.17 17.75
CA GLY A 353 8.15 12.94 18.99
C GLY A 353 8.51 12.13 20.24
N TYR A 354 9.01 10.89 20.11
CA TYR A 354 9.68 10.27 21.26
C TYR A 354 10.97 11.05 21.56
N ASN A 355 11.23 11.36 22.82
CA ASN A 355 12.22 12.38 23.18
C ASN A 355 13.65 11.84 23.35
N ASN A 356 13.81 10.60 23.84
CA ASN A 356 15.10 9.97 24.17
C ASN A 356 14.94 8.45 24.39
N TRP A 357 16.07 7.75 24.64
CA TRP A 357 16.09 6.31 24.95
C TRP A 357 15.29 5.92 26.20
N THR A 358 15.29 6.75 27.25
CA THR A 358 14.56 6.46 28.50
C THR A 358 13.05 6.41 28.26
N GLU A 359 12.51 7.31 27.45
CA GLU A 359 11.08 7.29 27.10
C GLU A 359 10.72 6.01 26.33
N LEU A 360 11.56 5.56 25.41
CA LEU A 360 11.33 4.29 24.70
C LEU A 360 11.38 3.08 25.65
N GLU A 361 12.28 3.11 26.63
CA GLU A 361 12.32 2.07 27.67
C GLU A 361 11.02 2.06 28.49
N GLU A 362 10.46 3.23 28.83
CA GLU A 362 9.17 3.34 29.51
C GLU A 362 8.01 2.83 28.65
N VAL A 363 8.02 3.12 27.33
CA VAL A 363 7.04 2.57 26.39
C VAL A 363 7.08 1.05 26.42
N VAL A 364 8.26 0.43 26.22
CA VAL A 364 8.44 -1.03 26.26
C VAL A 364 7.97 -1.61 27.60
N ALA A 365 8.37 -0.99 28.71
CA ALA A 365 7.99 -1.43 30.05
C ALA A 365 6.46 -1.36 30.28
N ASN A 366 5.78 -0.38 29.69
CA ASN A 366 4.31 -0.30 29.76
C ASN A 366 3.64 -1.42 28.95
N PHE A 367 4.13 -1.74 27.74
CA PHE A 367 3.64 -2.91 26.99
C PHE A 367 3.75 -4.20 27.81
N GLU A 368 4.90 -4.42 28.46
CA GLU A 368 5.10 -5.56 29.36
C GLU A 368 4.14 -5.54 30.57
N LYS A 369 4.03 -4.39 31.24
CA LYS A 369 3.17 -4.20 32.41
C LYS A 369 1.70 -4.51 32.13
N PHE A 370 1.21 -4.14 30.95
CA PHE A 370 -0.18 -4.40 30.55
C PHE A 370 -0.36 -5.73 29.79
N GLU A 371 0.74 -6.48 29.60
CA GLU A 371 0.81 -7.75 28.85
C GLU A 371 0.22 -7.60 27.44
N ILE A 372 0.61 -6.53 26.75
CA ILE A 372 0.26 -6.29 25.36
C ILE A 372 1.45 -6.77 24.51
N PRO A 373 1.24 -7.69 23.55
CA PRO A 373 2.32 -8.11 22.66
C PRO A 373 2.94 -6.92 21.92
N LEU A 374 4.28 -6.86 21.94
CA LEU A 374 5.07 -5.82 21.28
C LEU A 374 6.30 -6.49 20.69
N GLU A 375 6.44 -6.36 19.37
CA GLU A 375 7.53 -7.00 18.63
C GLU A 375 8.62 -6.01 18.23
N THR A 376 8.23 -4.81 17.79
CA THR A 376 9.17 -3.83 17.22
C THR A 376 8.91 -2.43 17.73
N ILE A 377 9.97 -1.75 18.18
CA ILE A 377 9.98 -0.31 18.47
C ILE A 377 10.58 0.44 17.28
N TRP A 378 9.97 1.56 16.95
CA TRP A 378 10.40 2.43 15.86
C TRP A 378 10.74 3.81 16.39
N ASN A 379 11.72 4.45 15.76
CA ASN A 379 11.93 5.89 15.92
C ASN A 379 11.69 6.60 14.59
N ASP A 380 10.92 7.67 14.69
CA ASP A 380 10.88 8.75 13.72
C ASP A 380 12.16 9.61 13.81
N ILE A 381 12.23 10.70 13.05
CA ILE A 381 13.41 11.56 12.85
C ILE A 381 13.98 12.17 14.14
N ASP A 382 13.27 12.08 15.27
CA ASP A 382 13.69 12.63 16.56
C ASP A 382 15.02 12.06 17.06
N TYR A 383 15.37 10.83 16.68
CA TYR A 383 16.65 10.23 17.10
C TYR A 383 17.86 10.93 16.46
N MET A 384 17.65 11.58 15.32
CA MET A 384 18.71 12.16 14.50
C MET A 384 19.23 13.47 15.09
N HIS A 385 20.52 13.75 14.88
CA HIS A 385 21.11 15.03 15.24
C HIS A 385 20.68 16.12 14.27
N GLY A 386 19.68 16.92 14.65
CA GLY A 386 19.15 17.97 13.76
C GLY A 386 18.54 17.40 12.48
N TYR A 387 17.87 16.23 12.59
CA TYR A 387 17.17 15.55 11.49
C TYR A 387 18.07 15.08 10.33
N ARG A 388 19.38 14.91 10.55
CA ARG A 388 20.30 14.40 9.51
C ARG A 388 20.48 12.90 9.60
N ASP A 389 20.34 12.20 8.47
CA ASP A 389 20.49 10.75 8.38
C ASP A 389 21.85 10.26 8.91
N PHE A 390 21.87 9.03 9.41
CA PHE A 390 23.07 8.30 9.84
C PHE A 390 23.85 8.96 10.99
N ASP A 391 23.25 9.93 11.70
CA ASP A 391 23.85 10.62 12.84
C ASP A 391 22.85 10.81 13.98
N ASN A 392 23.13 10.24 15.15
CA ASN A 392 22.23 10.31 16.30
C ASN A 392 22.50 11.56 17.13
N ASP A 393 21.45 12.16 17.69
CA ASP A 393 21.59 13.24 18.66
C ASP A 393 22.28 12.72 19.93
N GLN A 394 23.54 13.10 20.18
CA GLN A 394 24.29 12.57 21.32
C GLN A 394 23.83 13.09 22.69
N HIS A 395 22.88 14.03 22.75
CA HIS A 395 22.29 14.49 24.01
C HIS A 395 21.01 13.74 24.39
N ARG A 396 20.21 13.36 23.39
CA ARG A 396 18.93 12.66 23.59
C ARG A 396 18.99 11.18 23.26
N TYR A 397 19.83 10.83 22.29
CA TYR A 397 20.04 9.48 21.76
C TYR A 397 21.53 9.11 21.66
N PRO A 398 22.33 9.25 22.75
CA PRO A 398 23.73 8.87 22.73
C PRO A 398 23.90 7.39 22.38
N TYR A 399 24.94 7.07 21.61
CA TYR A 399 25.17 5.70 21.13
C TYR A 399 25.37 4.69 22.27
N SER A 400 26.00 5.09 23.38
CA SER A 400 26.25 4.18 24.51
C SER A 400 24.98 3.77 25.26
N GLU A 401 24.01 4.69 25.41
CA GLU A 401 22.72 4.36 26.02
C GLU A 401 21.84 3.57 25.03
N GLY A 402 21.95 3.89 23.74
CA GLY A 402 21.31 3.11 22.67
C GLY A 402 21.79 1.66 22.64
N GLU A 403 23.11 1.42 22.79
CA GLU A 403 23.68 0.08 22.91
C GLU A 403 23.05 -0.69 24.08
N GLU A 404 22.96 -0.08 25.28
CA GLU A 404 22.34 -0.70 26.45
C GLU A 404 20.84 -1.00 26.25
N PHE A 405 20.07 -0.04 25.72
CA PHE A 405 18.66 -0.21 25.44
C PHE A 405 18.42 -1.31 24.40
N LEU A 406 19.15 -1.28 23.29
CA LEU A 406 18.98 -2.23 22.19
C LEU A 406 19.46 -3.64 22.56
N ASP A 407 20.52 -3.79 23.35
CA ASP A 407 20.92 -5.09 23.89
C ASP A 407 19.81 -5.70 24.75
N LYS A 408 19.17 -4.89 25.62
CA LYS A 408 18.01 -5.32 26.39
C LYS A 408 16.83 -5.67 25.49
N LEU A 409 16.52 -4.84 24.50
CA LEU A 409 15.44 -5.04 23.54
C LEU A 409 15.62 -6.36 22.75
N HIS A 410 16.78 -6.56 22.12
CA HIS A 410 17.10 -7.76 21.35
C HIS A 410 17.17 -9.02 22.21
N SER A 411 17.71 -8.94 23.44
CA SER A 411 17.75 -10.09 24.36
C SER A 411 16.34 -10.57 24.74
N SER A 412 15.37 -9.66 24.80
CA SER A 412 13.95 -9.97 25.02
C SER A 412 13.23 -10.51 23.77
N GLY A 413 13.91 -10.58 22.62
CA GLY A 413 13.35 -11.02 21.34
C GLY A 413 12.54 -9.96 20.61
N ARG A 414 12.75 -8.68 20.93
CA ARG A 414 12.16 -7.52 20.25
C ARG A 414 13.16 -6.87 19.32
N HIS A 415 12.67 -6.02 18.42
CA HIS A 415 13.43 -5.48 17.30
C HIS A 415 13.36 -3.94 17.23
N TYR A 416 14.32 -3.34 16.55
CA TYR A 416 14.41 -1.89 16.38
C TYR A 416 14.46 -1.48 14.90
N VAL A 417 13.56 -0.57 14.50
CA VAL A 417 13.47 -0.05 13.12
C VAL A 417 13.40 1.48 13.10
N PRO A 418 14.49 2.17 12.75
CA PRO A 418 14.51 3.63 12.61
C PRO A 418 14.15 4.10 11.19
N ILE A 419 13.68 5.35 11.10
CA ILE A 419 13.52 6.11 9.85
C ILE A 419 14.85 6.59 9.26
N ILE A 420 14.91 6.67 7.94
CA ILE A 420 15.93 7.32 7.13
C ILE A 420 15.20 8.04 5.98
N ASP A 421 15.51 9.30 5.76
CA ASP A 421 14.91 10.09 4.70
C ASP A 421 15.66 9.94 3.36
N ALA A 422 15.03 10.36 2.27
CA ALA A 422 15.67 10.36 0.96
C ALA A 422 16.76 11.46 0.80
N ALA A 423 16.70 12.52 1.60
CA ALA A 423 17.46 13.74 1.40
C ALA A 423 18.56 13.91 2.47
N LEU A 424 19.79 14.19 2.03
CA LEU A 424 20.94 14.31 2.92
C LEU A 424 21.26 15.77 3.22
N TYR A 425 21.46 16.09 4.50
CA TYR A 425 21.79 17.43 4.97
C TYR A 425 23.09 17.99 4.34
N ILE A 426 23.08 19.30 4.05
CA ILE A 426 24.29 20.05 3.67
C ILE A 426 24.82 20.83 4.89
N PRO A 427 26.04 20.59 5.36
CA PRO A 427 26.59 21.30 6.51
C PRO A 427 26.86 22.78 6.20
N ASN A 428 26.80 23.62 7.23
CA ASN A 428 27.15 25.03 7.12
C ASN A 428 28.64 25.19 6.77
N PRO A 429 28.99 25.71 5.57
CA PRO A 429 30.38 25.75 5.11
C PRO A 429 31.26 26.75 5.88
N LYS A 430 30.67 27.57 6.77
CA LYS A 430 31.39 28.52 7.64
C LYS A 430 31.49 28.03 9.09
N ASN A 431 31.00 26.83 9.39
CA ASN A 431 30.99 26.28 10.73
C ASN A 431 31.63 24.88 10.75
N ASP A 432 32.92 24.80 11.07
CA ASP A 432 33.64 23.53 11.12
C ASP A 432 33.04 22.53 12.13
N SER A 433 32.34 22.99 13.17
CA SER A 433 31.69 22.09 14.14
C SER A 433 30.41 21.46 13.62
N ASP A 434 29.90 21.93 12.48
CA ASP A 434 28.72 21.39 11.78
C ASP A 434 29.10 20.38 10.69
N ALA A 435 30.34 19.87 10.71
CA ALA A 435 30.80 18.89 9.73
C ALA A 435 29.87 17.67 9.68
N TYR A 436 29.50 17.29 8.46
CA TYR A 436 28.68 16.12 8.20
C TYR A 436 29.37 15.20 7.19
N ASP A 437 29.79 14.07 7.71
CA ASP A 437 30.70 13.12 7.07
C ASP A 437 30.06 12.40 5.87
N THR A 438 28.77 12.10 5.98
CA THR A 438 27.97 11.46 4.92
C THR A 438 27.87 12.36 3.70
N TYR A 439 27.52 13.65 3.87
CA TYR A 439 27.58 14.63 2.78
C TYR A 439 28.97 14.74 2.18
N THR A 440 30.01 14.84 3.02
CA THR A 440 31.40 14.98 2.56
C THR A 440 31.83 13.82 1.66
N ARG A 441 31.45 12.57 2.02
CA ARG A 441 31.73 11.39 1.19
C ARG A 441 30.95 11.39 -0.11
N GLY A 442 29.64 11.65 -0.06
CA GLY A 442 28.79 11.68 -1.26
C GLY A 442 29.19 12.80 -2.23
N HIS A 443 29.46 14.01 -1.72
CA HIS A 443 29.89 15.14 -2.52
C HIS A 443 31.23 14.87 -3.22
N LYS A 444 32.17 14.21 -2.52
CA LYS A 444 33.45 13.80 -3.09
C LYS A 444 33.30 12.78 -4.23
N ASP A 445 32.34 11.86 -4.12
CA ASP A 445 32.11 10.81 -5.11
C ASP A 445 31.19 11.25 -6.27
N ASP A 446 30.64 12.47 -6.15
CA ASP A 446 29.75 13.13 -7.13
C ASP A 446 28.42 12.38 -7.33
N VAL A 447 27.84 11.87 -6.25
CA VAL A 447 26.65 10.99 -6.27
C VAL A 447 25.32 11.71 -6.02
N PHE A 448 25.28 13.04 -6.18
CA PHE A 448 24.07 13.84 -5.95
C PHE A 448 23.52 14.42 -7.25
N LEU A 449 22.19 14.60 -7.30
CA LEU A 449 21.48 15.25 -8.41
C LEU A 449 22.06 16.65 -8.69
N LYS A 450 21.96 17.08 -9.96
CA LYS A 450 22.49 18.35 -10.45
C LYS A 450 21.39 19.27 -10.98
N ASN A 451 21.65 20.57 -10.99
CA ASN A 451 20.90 21.53 -11.78
C ASN A 451 21.29 21.41 -13.27
N PRO A 452 20.49 21.98 -14.20
CA PRO A 452 20.82 21.98 -15.63
C PRO A 452 22.17 22.61 -16.01
N ASP A 453 22.73 23.48 -15.15
CA ASP A 453 24.04 24.11 -15.35
C ASP A 453 25.23 23.27 -14.83
N GLY A 454 24.94 22.08 -14.28
CA GLY A 454 25.91 21.15 -13.70
C GLY A 454 26.28 21.42 -12.24
N SER A 455 25.72 22.46 -11.62
CA SER A 455 25.87 22.67 -10.17
C SER A 455 25.08 21.62 -9.38
N GLU A 456 25.45 21.37 -8.13
CA GLU A 456 24.71 20.46 -7.24
C GLU A 456 23.28 20.97 -7.01
N TYR A 457 22.28 20.09 -7.16
CA TYR A 457 20.89 20.42 -6.87
C TYR A 457 20.70 20.48 -5.36
N ILE A 458 20.22 21.63 -4.89
CA ILE A 458 19.97 21.86 -3.46
C ILE A 458 18.47 22.06 -3.26
N GLY A 459 17.85 21.19 -2.47
CA GLY A 459 16.47 21.34 -1.98
C GLY A 459 16.46 21.64 -0.48
N ALA A 460 15.31 21.38 0.15
CA ALA A 460 15.20 21.43 1.61
C ALA A 460 14.21 20.38 2.11
N VAL A 461 14.52 19.73 3.23
CA VAL A 461 13.60 18.82 3.95
C VAL A 461 13.77 19.08 5.47
N TRP A 462 13.58 18.09 6.34
CA TRP A 462 13.64 18.21 7.78
C TRP A 462 14.93 18.86 8.33
N PRO A 463 16.15 18.50 7.87
CA PRO A 463 17.37 19.10 8.41
C PRO A 463 17.70 20.49 7.86
N GLY A 464 16.84 21.07 7.01
CA GLY A 464 17.11 22.32 6.28
C GLY A 464 17.57 22.03 4.86
N TYR A 465 18.62 22.72 4.38
CA TYR A 465 19.10 22.53 3.01
C TYR A 465 19.71 21.14 2.80
N THR A 466 19.29 20.47 1.72
CA THR A 466 19.60 19.06 1.44
C THR A 466 20.02 18.82 -0.02
N VAL A 467 20.74 17.71 -0.22
CA VAL A 467 21.02 17.09 -1.53
C VAL A 467 20.30 15.75 -1.63
N PHE A 468 20.13 15.27 -2.86
CA PHE A 468 19.42 14.03 -3.16
C PHE A 468 20.35 13.05 -3.89
N PRO A 469 20.48 11.79 -3.43
CA PRO A 469 21.24 10.77 -4.13
C PRO A 469 20.77 10.58 -5.59
N ASP A 470 21.71 10.55 -6.52
CA ASP A 470 21.44 10.28 -7.93
C ASP A 470 21.50 8.78 -8.21
N TRP A 471 20.36 8.12 -8.33
CA TRP A 471 20.30 6.67 -8.57
C TRP A 471 20.80 6.22 -9.95
N HIS A 472 21.04 7.15 -10.87
CA HIS A 472 21.61 6.87 -12.19
C HIS A 472 23.14 6.87 -12.17
N ASN A 473 23.75 7.46 -11.13
CA ASN A 473 25.19 7.37 -10.94
C ASN A 473 25.54 5.96 -10.42
N PRO A 474 26.42 5.21 -11.11
CA PRO A 474 26.76 3.84 -10.74
C PRO A 474 27.43 3.69 -9.37
N LYS A 475 27.91 4.77 -8.75
CA LYS A 475 28.50 4.76 -7.42
C LYS A 475 27.49 4.94 -6.29
N THR A 476 26.30 5.46 -6.57
CA THR A 476 25.33 5.87 -5.53
C THR A 476 24.85 4.70 -4.69
N GLY A 477 24.56 3.54 -5.31
CA GLY A 477 24.18 2.34 -4.56
C GLY A 477 25.28 1.86 -3.60
N ASP A 478 26.55 1.96 -4.00
CA ASP A 478 27.67 1.60 -3.14
C ASP A 478 27.89 2.62 -2.02
N PHE A 479 27.75 3.91 -2.31
CA PHE A 479 27.76 4.98 -1.31
C PHE A 479 26.67 4.76 -0.26
N TRP A 480 25.41 4.64 -0.69
CA TRP A 480 24.27 4.45 0.20
C TRP A 480 24.42 3.21 1.09
N ALA A 481 24.81 2.08 0.51
CA ALA A 481 25.06 0.86 1.25
C ALA A 481 26.20 1.00 2.27
N ASN A 482 27.24 1.77 1.95
CA ASN A 482 28.35 2.04 2.88
C ASN A 482 27.92 2.93 4.05
N GLU A 483 27.02 3.89 3.84
CA GLU A 483 26.46 4.72 4.92
C GLU A 483 25.64 3.86 5.89
N ILE A 484 24.76 2.99 5.37
CA ILE A 484 24.00 2.03 6.18
C ILE A 484 24.95 1.13 7.00
N VAL A 485 25.97 0.53 6.36
CA VAL A 485 26.94 -0.34 7.06
C VAL A 485 27.75 0.42 8.11
N THR A 486 28.11 1.68 7.82
CA THR A 486 28.88 2.51 8.75
C THR A 486 28.04 2.91 9.96
N TRP A 487 26.78 3.25 9.75
CA TRP A 487 25.85 3.61 10.81
C TRP A 487 25.46 2.39 11.66
N HIS A 488 25.17 1.24 11.06
CA HIS A 488 24.87 -0.01 11.78
C HIS A 488 25.99 -0.43 12.75
N LYS A 489 27.25 -0.04 12.51
CA LYS A 489 28.35 -0.31 13.46
C LYS A 489 28.24 0.49 14.77
N LYS A 490 27.47 1.58 14.76
CA LYS A 490 27.23 2.44 15.92
C LYS A 490 25.92 2.09 16.64
N ILE A 491 24.94 1.56 15.91
CA ILE A 491 23.61 1.23 16.40
C ILE A 491 23.08 -0.04 15.72
N ALA A 492 22.64 -1.02 16.50
CA ALA A 492 22.15 -2.29 15.97
C ALA A 492 20.68 -2.17 15.52
N ILE A 493 20.45 -2.14 14.20
CA ILE A 493 19.11 -2.00 13.60
C ILE A 493 18.66 -3.34 12.98
N ASP A 494 17.35 -3.60 12.96
CA ASP A 494 16.76 -4.84 12.39
C ASP A 494 16.02 -4.63 11.07
N GLY A 495 15.84 -3.37 10.67
CA GLY A 495 15.20 -2.95 9.44
C GLY A 495 15.32 -1.44 9.25
N ILE A 496 14.80 -0.92 8.14
CA ILE A 496 14.82 0.52 7.84
C ILE A 496 13.44 0.96 7.36
N TRP A 497 12.98 2.10 7.88
CA TRP A 497 11.88 2.86 7.29
C TRP A 497 12.46 3.91 6.34
N ILE A 498 12.13 3.83 5.05
CA ILE A 498 12.54 4.85 4.06
C ILE A 498 11.36 5.79 3.81
N ASP A 499 11.58 7.08 4.07
CA ASP A 499 10.54 8.11 3.95
C ASP A 499 10.98 9.30 3.09
N MET A 500 10.02 10.20 2.80
CA MET A 500 10.21 11.43 2.02
C MET A 500 10.74 11.17 0.60
N ASN A 501 10.45 10.00 0.03
CA ASN A 501 11.16 9.42 -1.11
C ASN A 501 10.37 9.43 -2.44
N GLU A 502 9.35 10.27 -2.56
CA GLU A 502 8.63 10.53 -3.82
C GLU A 502 9.47 11.05 -5.00
N VAL A 503 10.39 12.02 -4.90
CA VAL A 503 11.12 12.57 -3.73
C VAL A 503 10.68 13.97 -3.30
N SER A 504 10.42 14.15 -2.00
CA SER A 504 9.92 15.39 -1.41
C SER A 504 10.98 16.49 -1.31
N SER A 505 10.56 17.75 -1.46
CA SER A 505 11.38 18.95 -1.23
C SER A 505 10.49 20.14 -0.85
N PHE A 506 10.82 20.84 0.24
CA PHE A 506 10.16 22.05 0.73
C PHE A 506 10.63 23.34 0.01
N CYS A 507 11.23 23.18 -1.17
CA CYS A 507 11.53 24.25 -2.11
C CYS A 507 10.94 23.87 -3.46
N VAL A 508 10.20 24.80 -4.05
CA VAL A 508 9.79 24.79 -5.45
C VAL A 508 11.01 25.14 -6.29
N GLY A 509 11.52 24.15 -7.03
CA GLY A 509 12.80 24.26 -7.69
C GLY A 509 13.99 24.08 -6.73
N SER A 510 15.20 24.41 -7.19
CA SER A 510 16.37 24.40 -6.30
C SER A 510 16.39 25.63 -5.39
N CYS A 511 16.65 25.44 -4.10
CA CYS A 511 16.87 26.54 -3.14
C CYS A 511 18.17 27.33 -3.42
N GLY A 512 19.10 26.78 -4.21
CA GLY A 512 20.41 27.35 -4.49
C GLY A 512 21.37 27.35 -3.28
N SER A 513 22.63 27.75 -3.51
CA SER A 513 23.71 27.69 -2.51
C SER A 513 23.92 28.96 -1.69
N GLY A 514 23.17 30.03 -1.97
CA GLY A 514 23.38 31.36 -1.38
C GLY A 514 23.18 31.44 0.14
N ASN A 515 22.37 30.54 0.70
CA ASN A 515 21.94 30.58 2.09
C ASN A 515 22.50 29.44 2.96
N LEU A 516 23.42 28.61 2.46
CA LEU A 516 23.96 27.48 3.21
C LEU A 516 24.61 27.87 4.54
N SER A 517 25.11 29.12 4.68
CA SER A 517 25.64 29.59 5.97
C SER A 517 24.59 29.88 7.04
N MET A 518 23.30 29.71 6.73
CA MET A 518 22.18 29.85 7.67
C MET A 518 21.77 28.51 8.28
N ASN A 519 22.41 27.40 7.90
CA ASN A 519 22.15 26.09 8.46
C ASN A 519 22.67 25.96 9.92
N PRO A 520 22.00 25.15 10.76
CA PRO A 520 20.75 24.41 10.47
C PRO A 520 19.53 25.34 10.36
N ALA A 521 18.56 24.95 9.52
CA ALA A 521 17.38 25.76 9.20
C ALA A 521 16.09 24.99 9.50
N HIS A 522 15.02 25.71 9.82
CA HIS A 522 13.69 25.17 10.06
C HIS A 522 12.89 25.13 8.74
N PRO A 523 12.04 24.10 8.51
CA PRO A 523 11.11 24.04 7.37
C PRO A 523 10.27 25.31 7.20
N PRO A 524 9.75 25.59 5.98
CA PRO A 524 9.03 26.83 5.68
C PRO A 524 7.61 26.92 6.27
N PHE A 525 7.17 25.90 6.99
CA PHE A 525 5.87 25.79 7.65
C PHE A 525 6.03 25.48 9.14
N ALA A 526 4.98 25.77 9.93
CA ALA A 526 4.96 25.50 11.36
C ALA A 526 4.75 24.00 11.62
N LEU A 527 5.51 23.42 12.54
CA LEU A 527 5.34 22.01 12.93
C LEU A 527 4.17 21.84 13.91
N PRO A 528 3.57 20.64 13.99
CA PRO A 528 2.52 20.37 14.96
C PRO A 528 2.94 20.71 16.40
N GLY A 529 2.11 21.48 17.10
CA GLY A 529 2.34 21.98 18.46
C GLY A 529 3.04 23.35 18.53
N GLU A 530 3.56 23.87 17.42
CA GLU A 530 4.08 25.24 17.36
C GLU A 530 2.95 26.28 17.41
N PRO A 531 3.23 27.53 17.84
CA PRO A 531 2.24 28.59 17.85
C PRO A 531 1.60 28.79 16.46
N GLY A 532 0.28 28.61 16.39
CA GLY A 532 -0.49 28.70 15.14
C GLY A 532 -0.77 27.35 14.48
N ASN A 533 -0.14 26.26 14.94
CA ASN A 533 -0.37 24.90 14.47
C ASN A 533 -0.55 23.91 15.65
N VAL A 534 -1.35 24.27 16.65
CA VAL A 534 -1.73 23.36 17.74
C VAL A 534 -2.85 22.44 17.26
N ILE A 535 -2.75 21.14 17.57
CA ILE A 535 -3.73 20.11 17.20
C ILE A 535 -4.94 20.16 18.12
N TYR A 536 -6.11 20.43 17.55
CA TYR A 536 -7.40 20.44 18.25
C TYR A 536 -8.44 19.51 17.62
N ASP A 537 -8.10 18.85 16.52
CA ASP A 537 -9.01 18.00 15.77
C ASP A 537 -9.17 16.63 16.43
N TYR A 538 -10.41 16.13 16.47
CA TYR A 538 -10.81 14.82 16.99
C TYR A 538 -11.72 14.11 15.98
N PRO A 539 -11.85 12.77 16.00
CA PRO A 539 -12.65 12.01 15.06
C PRO A 539 -14.13 12.36 15.04
N GLU A 540 -14.80 11.95 13.97
CA GLU A 540 -16.25 12.08 13.83
C GLU A 540 -16.99 11.36 14.97
N GLY A 541 -17.94 12.05 15.61
CA GLY A 541 -18.71 11.51 16.73
C GLY A 541 -18.10 11.76 18.11
N PHE A 542 -16.90 12.38 18.20
CA PHE A 542 -16.26 12.72 19.48
C PHE A 542 -17.12 13.67 20.33
N GLU A 543 -17.89 14.56 19.71
CA GLU A 543 -18.81 15.47 20.40
C GLU A 543 -19.97 14.74 21.11
N ILE A 544 -20.24 13.49 20.73
CA ILE A 544 -21.23 12.61 21.37
C ILE A 544 -20.60 11.91 22.58
N SER A 545 -19.36 11.41 22.45
CA SER A 545 -18.67 10.68 23.51
C SER A 545 -18.09 11.60 24.60
N ASN A 546 -17.59 12.79 24.23
CA ASN A 546 -16.99 13.76 25.15
C ASN A 546 -17.30 15.22 24.77
N LYS A 547 -18.55 15.60 25.03
CA LYS A 547 -19.10 16.92 24.68
C LYS A 547 -18.31 18.12 25.22
N THR A 548 -17.79 18.02 26.45
CA THR A 548 -17.09 19.15 27.10
C THR A 548 -15.75 19.42 26.44
N GLU A 549 -14.94 18.38 26.24
CA GLU A 549 -13.66 18.50 25.57
C GLU A 549 -13.82 18.90 24.10
N ALA A 550 -14.78 18.30 23.39
CA ALA A 550 -15.10 18.68 22.01
C ALA A 550 -15.45 20.18 21.88
N ALA A 551 -16.24 20.73 22.81
CA ALA A 551 -16.58 22.15 22.82
C ALA A 551 -15.36 23.04 23.11
N SER A 552 -14.49 22.63 24.04
CA SER A 552 -13.24 23.33 24.35
C SER A 552 -12.25 23.33 23.18
N ALA A 553 -12.03 22.17 22.56
CA ALA A 553 -11.16 22.01 21.40
C ALA A 553 -11.68 22.81 20.19
N SER A 554 -12.99 22.76 19.92
CA SER A 554 -13.63 23.54 18.85
C SER A 554 -13.45 25.06 19.05
N ALA A 555 -13.59 25.54 20.29
CA ALA A 555 -13.39 26.95 20.62
C ALA A 555 -11.92 27.37 20.45
N ALA A 556 -10.98 26.51 20.85
CA ALA A 556 -9.54 26.76 20.69
C ALA A 556 -9.12 26.77 19.21
N SER A 557 -9.55 25.78 18.44
CA SER A 557 -9.35 25.71 16.98
C SER A 557 -9.89 26.95 16.27
N SER A 558 -11.12 27.37 16.61
CA SER A 558 -11.71 28.61 16.08
C SER A 558 -10.89 29.85 16.43
N SER A 559 -10.32 29.91 17.65
CA SER A 559 -9.47 31.02 18.07
C SER A 559 -8.13 31.05 17.33
N GLN A 560 -7.52 29.89 17.09
CA GLN A 560 -6.30 29.75 16.30
C GLN A 560 -6.54 30.17 14.85
N ALA A 561 -7.61 29.67 14.23
CA ALA A 561 -8.00 30.04 12.87
C ALA A 561 -8.29 31.55 12.73
N ALA A 562 -8.97 32.15 13.70
CA ALA A 562 -9.24 33.59 13.71
C ALA A 562 -7.95 34.44 13.84
N ALA A 563 -6.94 33.94 14.57
CA ALA A 563 -5.63 34.60 14.66
C ALA A 563 -4.88 34.56 13.32
N ALA A 564 -4.95 33.43 12.61
CA ALA A 564 -4.36 33.26 11.27
C ALA A 564 -5.07 34.12 10.20
N ALA A 565 -6.39 34.33 10.31
CA ALA A 565 -7.20 35.07 9.35
C ALA A 565 -6.99 36.60 9.33
N THR A 566 -5.97 37.14 10.00
CA THR A 566 -5.71 38.60 10.08
C THR A 566 -5.09 39.21 8.80
N GLY A 567 -4.93 38.42 7.73
CA GLY A 567 -4.62 38.90 6.38
C GLY A 567 -5.87 39.07 5.51
N GLY A 568 -6.09 40.26 4.96
CA GLY A 568 -7.28 40.58 4.16
C GLY A 568 -7.41 39.73 2.89
N SER A 569 -8.58 39.13 2.69
CA SER A 569 -8.95 38.48 1.44
C SER A 569 -9.25 39.55 0.37
N ALA A 570 -8.30 39.76 -0.53
CA ALA A 570 -8.57 40.47 -1.77
C ALA A 570 -9.13 39.47 -2.78
N SER A 571 -10.39 39.67 -3.19
CA SER A 571 -10.97 39.00 -4.36
C SER A 571 -10.29 39.51 -5.63
N SER A 572 -9.12 38.96 -5.96
CA SER A 572 -8.53 39.09 -7.29
C SER A 572 -8.92 37.88 -8.14
N SER A 573 -9.21 38.12 -9.42
CA SER A 573 -9.23 37.03 -10.41
C SER A 573 -7.87 36.33 -10.40
N THR A 574 -7.83 35.04 -10.03
CA THR A 574 -6.61 34.23 -10.13
C THR A 574 -6.22 34.12 -11.61
N SER A 575 -5.03 34.60 -11.96
CA SER A 575 -4.45 34.41 -13.29
C SER A 575 -3.65 33.11 -13.27
N TYR A 576 -3.96 32.18 -14.17
CA TYR A 576 -3.23 30.93 -14.31
C TYR A 576 -2.09 31.07 -15.33
N LEU A 577 -0.94 30.49 -15.03
CA LEU A 577 0.15 30.29 -15.98
C LEU A 577 -0.30 29.24 -16.99
N ARG A 578 -0.30 29.59 -18.28
CA ARG A 578 -0.49 28.65 -19.39
C ARG A 578 0.72 28.72 -20.29
N THR A 579 1.32 27.56 -20.55
CA THR A 579 2.46 27.46 -21.46
C THR A 579 1.98 26.97 -22.82
N THR A 580 2.61 27.48 -23.88
CA THR A 580 2.30 27.07 -25.25
C THR A 580 3.44 26.20 -25.78
N PRO A 581 3.15 25.14 -26.54
CA PRO A 581 4.19 24.31 -27.13
C PRO A 581 5.12 25.13 -28.01
N THR A 582 6.43 24.93 -27.83
CA THR A 582 7.46 25.47 -28.72
C THR A 582 8.04 24.31 -29.53
N ALA A 583 8.07 24.44 -30.85
CA ALA A 583 8.51 23.37 -31.73
C ALA A 583 9.91 22.84 -31.36
N GLY A 584 10.00 21.54 -31.08
CA GLY A 584 11.24 20.86 -30.73
C GLY A 584 11.79 21.14 -29.32
N VAL A 585 11.08 21.88 -28.47
CA VAL A 585 11.51 22.23 -27.11
C VAL A 585 10.52 21.66 -26.09
N ARG A 586 11.05 20.97 -25.08
CA ARG A 586 10.25 20.51 -23.93
C ARG A 586 10.24 21.57 -22.83
N ASN A 587 9.08 21.96 -22.32
CA ASN A 587 8.97 22.70 -21.07
C ASN A 587 8.66 21.71 -19.95
N VAL A 588 9.68 21.24 -19.24
CA VAL A 588 9.51 20.16 -18.24
C VAL A 588 9.00 20.67 -16.90
N ASN A 589 9.28 21.93 -16.54
CA ASN A 589 8.78 22.51 -15.29
C ASN A 589 7.30 22.88 -15.40
N TYR A 590 6.89 23.38 -16.57
CA TYR A 590 5.51 23.80 -16.85
C TYR A 590 5.05 23.22 -18.19
N PRO A 591 4.82 21.90 -18.27
CA PRO A 591 4.39 21.26 -19.50
C PRO A 591 3.07 21.88 -20.02
N PRO A 592 2.89 22.02 -21.34
CA PRO A 592 1.65 22.59 -21.90
C PRO A 592 0.39 21.82 -21.54
N TYR A 593 0.51 20.51 -21.25
CA TYR A 593 -0.54 19.73 -20.59
C TYR A 593 -0.24 19.65 -19.08
N VAL A 594 -1.14 20.20 -18.27
CA VAL A 594 -1.10 20.19 -16.81
C VAL A 594 -2.00 19.06 -16.31
N ILE A 595 -1.41 18.05 -15.66
CA ILE A 595 -2.15 16.97 -15.00
C ILE A 595 -2.84 17.49 -13.73
N ASN A 596 -3.90 16.82 -13.28
CA ASN A 596 -4.54 17.10 -12.00
C ASN A 596 -3.71 16.59 -10.81
N HIS A 597 -2.53 17.18 -10.62
CA HIS A 597 -1.66 16.93 -9.47
C HIS A 597 -2.17 17.72 -8.27
N ASP A 598 -2.50 17.02 -7.17
CA ASP A 598 -3.11 17.62 -5.97
C ASP A 598 -2.06 18.32 -5.09
N GLN A 599 -1.39 19.32 -5.66
CA GLN A 599 -0.52 20.25 -4.95
C GLN A 599 -0.93 21.68 -5.27
N GLY A 600 -0.45 22.63 -4.46
CA GLY A 600 -0.71 24.05 -4.65
C GLY A 600 -0.43 24.51 -6.10
N GLY A 601 -1.49 24.84 -6.83
CA GLY A 601 -1.41 25.33 -8.21
C GLY A 601 -1.09 24.28 -9.28
N HIS A 602 -1.14 22.98 -8.99
CA HIS A 602 -0.80 21.87 -9.91
C HIS A 602 0.65 21.91 -10.46
N ASP A 603 1.55 22.62 -9.79
CA ASP A 603 2.97 22.66 -10.16
C ASP A 603 3.66 21.35 -9.78
N LEU A 604 4.31 20.71 -10.76
CA LEU A 604 5.01 19.43 -10.58
C LEU A 604 6.22 19.51 -9.62
N SER A 605 6.69 20.71 -9.31
CA SER A 605 7.79 20.97 -8.38
C SER A 605 7.35 21.37 -6.98
N SER A 606 6.04 21.49 -6.72
CA SER A 606 5.52 21.67 -5.38
C SER A 606 5.70 20.39 -4.57
N HIS A 607 6.40 20.48 -3.44
CA HIS A 607 6.69 19.35 -2.54
C HIS A 607 7.41 18.20 -3.26
N ALA A 608 8.23 18.53 -4.25
CA ALA A 608 8.97 17.58 -5.06
C ALA A 608 10.32 18.16 -5.52
N VAL A 609 11.30 17.29 -5.81
CA VAL A 609 12.47 17.69 -6.60
C VAL A 609 12.02 18.23 -7.96
N SER A 610 12.67 19.29 -8.44
CA SER A 610 12.26 19.97 -9.65
C SER A 610 12.31 19.05 -10.88
N PRO A 611 11.33 19.12 -11.79
CA PRO A 611 11.34 18.32 -13.02
C PRO A 611 12.58 18.50 -13.90
N ASN A 612 13.26 19.65 -13.81
CA ASN A 612 14.50 19.89 -14.55
C ASN A 612 15.78 19.48 -13.82
N ALA A 613 15.70 18.95 -12.59
CA ALA A 613 16.85 18.33 -11.93
C ALA A 613 17.40 17.24 -12.85
N THR A 614 18.72 17.17 -12.96
CA THR A 614 19.43 16.41 -13.98
C THR A 614 20.31 15.36 -13.31
N HIS A 615 20.10 14.11 -13.71
CA HIS A 615 20.91 12.96 -13.33
C HIS A 615 22.28 12.99 -14.03
N SER A 616 23.25 12.24 -13.50
CA SER A 616 24.62 12.18 -14.03
C SER A 616 24.74 11.66 -15.47
N ASP A 617 23.73 10.94 -15.96
CA ASP A 617 23.63 10.47 -17.35
C ASP A 617 22.89 11.44 -18.29
N GLY A 618 22.40 12.57 -17.76
CA GLY A 618 21.67 13.60 -18.49
C GLY A 618 20.15 13.42 -18.51
N VAL A 619 19.62 12.34 -17.92
CA VAL A 619 18.17 12.18 -17.72
C VAL A 619 17.64 13.29 -16.81
N GLN A 620 16.43 13.77 -17.08
CA GLN A 620 15.78 14.77 -16.24
C GLN A 620 14.79 14.08 -15.30
N GLU A 621 14.65 14.58 -14.08
CA GLU A 621 13.72 14.05 -13.07
C GLU A 621 12.29 13.95 -13.63
N TYR A 622 11.86 14.87 -14.50
CA TYR A 622 10.59 14.81 -15.23
C TYR A 622 10.28 13.46 -15.90
N ASP A 623 11.31 12.75 -16.39
CA ASP A 623 11.18 11.47 -17.09
C ASP A 623 11.06 10.28 -16.12
N VAL A 624 11.55 10.43 -14.88
CA VAL A 624 11.80 9.32 -13.94
C VAL A 624 11.34 9.56 -12.50
N HIS A 625 10.66 10.68 -12.20
CA HIS A 625 10.19 11.09 -10.86
C HIS A 625 9.56 9.94 -10.08
N ASN A 626 8.60 9.25 -10.70
CA ASN A 626 7.89 8.12 -10.10
C ASN A 626 8.78 6.89 -9.77
N LEU A 627 10.07 6.90 -10.11
CA LEU A 627 11.02 5.80 -9.87
C LEU A 627 11.97 6.08 -8.70
N PHE A 628 12.04 7.31 -8.17
CA PHE A 628 12.98 7.62 -7.10
C PHE A 628 12.78 6.69 -5.90
N GLY A 629 11.54 6.57 -5.43
CA GLY A 629 11.15 5.64 -4.36
C GLY A 629 11.49 4.19 -4.67
N HIS A 630 11.26 3.74 -5.90
CA HIS A 630 11.59 2.40 -6.35
C HIS A 630 13.11 2.11 -6.28
N GLN A 631 13.93 3.08 -6.69
CA GLN A 631 15.39 2.94 -6.75
C GLN A 631 16.04 2.99 -5.35
N ILE A 632 15.60 3.90 -4.47
CA ILE A 632 16.12 3.95 -3.09
C ILE A 632 15.77 2.67 -2.31
N LEU A 633 14.56 2.11 -2.49
CA LEU A 633 14.18 0.86 -1.82
C LEU A 633 15.05 -0.32 -2.27
N ASN A 634 15.37 -0.40 -3.56
CA ASN A 634 16.32 -1.37 -4.09
C ASN A 634 17.73 -1.17 -3.50
N ALA A 635 18.22 0.07 -3.46
CA ALA A 635 19.53 0.38 -2.89
C ALA A 635 19.62 0.05 -1.39
N THR A 636 18.57 0.36 -0.61
CA THR A 636 18.47 0.05 0.82
C THR A 636 18.43 -1.46 1.06
N TYR A 637 17.71 -2.22 0.22
CA TYR A 637 17.69 -3.69 0.30
C TYR A 637 19.08 -4.28 0.14
N HIS A 638 19.83 -3.81 -0.86
CA HIS A 638 21.21 -4.22 -1.05
C HIS A 638 22.15 -3.70 0.06
N GLY A 639 21.87 -2.54 0.65
CA GLY A 639 22.57 -2.02 1.83
C GLY A 639 22.43 -2.94 3.05
N LEU A 640 21.21 -3.35 3.38
CA LEU A 640 20.94 -4.29 4.48
C LEU A 640 21.56 -5.67 4.22
N LEU A 641 21.62 -6.14 2.97
CA LEU A 641 22.37 -7.35 2.63
C LEU A 641 23.90 -7.21 2.80
N LYS A 642 24.45 -5.99 2.71
CA LYS A 642 25.86 -5.74 3.06
C LYS A 642 26.09 -5.70 4.57
N VAL A 643 25.09 -5.30 5.35
CA VAL A 643 25.10 -5.40 6.83
C VAL A 643 25.13 -6.86 7.26
N ASP A 644 24.12 -7.63 6.83
CA ASP A 644 24.07 -9.08 7.08
C ASP A 644 23.41 -9.82 5.91
N LYS A 645 24.25 -10.43 5.06
CA LYS A 645 23.79 -11.22 3.90
C LYS A 645 22.97 -12.46 4.27
N LYS A 646 23.02 -12.89 5.54
CA LYS A 646 22.31 -14.09 5.99
C LYS A 646 20.87 -13.79 6.33
N LYS A 647 20.52 -12.57 6.75
CA LYS A 647 19.16 -12.20 7.13
C LYS A 647 18.40 -11.57 5.97
N ARG A 648 17.08 -11.77 5.91
CA ARG A 648 16.21 -11.06 4.97
C ARG A 648 16.15 -9.58 5.35
N PRO A 649 16.40 -8.64 4.43
CA PRO A 649 16.14 -7.23 4.69
C PRO A 649 14.66 -6.99 5.05
N PHE A 650 14.42 -6.10 6.01
CA PHE A 650 13.08 -5.57 6.28
C PHE A 650 13.06 -4.07 6.01
N ILE A 651 12.19 -3.66 5.09
CA ILE A 651 12.04 -2.26 4.67
C ILE A 651 10.56 -1.94 4.56
N ILE A 652 10.17 -0.80 5.10
CA ILE A 652 8.87 -0.15 4.83
C ILE A 652 9.18 1.17 4.11
N GLY A 653 8.66 1.34 2.90
CA GLY A 653 8.91 2.51 2.05
C GLY A 653 7.63 3.28 1.71
N ARG A 654 7.72 4.60 1.57
CA ARG A 654 6.56 5.44 1.22
C ARG A 654 6.27 5.37 -0.27
N SER A 655 7.07 6.02 -1.10
CA SER A 655 6.90 5.98 -2.55
C SER A 655 7.25 4.62 -3.13
N THR A 656 6.36 4.10 -3.98
CA THR A 656 6.51 2.81 -4.65
C THR A 656 6.20 2.90 -6.14
N PHE A 657 6.82 2.01 -6.93
CA PHE A 657 6.47 1.77 -8.33
C PHE A 657 6.14 0.28 -8.54
N ALA A 658 5.65 -0.06 -9.72
CA ALA A 658 5.43 -1.45 -10.15
C ALA A 658 6.71 -2.30 -9.96
N GLY A 659 6.68 -3.20 -8.97
CA GLY A 659 7.79 -4.10 -8.62
C GLY A 659 8.56 -3.77 -7.35
N SER A 660 8.25 -2.68 -6.64
CA SER A 660 8.88 -2.35 -5.35
C SER A 660 8.70 -3.45 -4.28
N GLY A 661 7.63 -4.25 -4.38
CA GLY A 661 7.34 -5.36 -3.47
C GLY A 661 8.43 -6.44 -3.41
N LYS A 662 9.34 -6.50 -4.40
CA LYS A 662 10.54 -7.36 -4.39
C LYS A 662 11.48 -7.10 -3.22
N TRP A 663 11.45 -5.88 -2.68
CA TRP A 663 12.45 -5.38 -1.75
C TRP A 663 11.85 -4.84 -0.46
N ALA A 664 10.67 -4.21 -0.55
CA ALA A 664 10.07 -3.50 0.56
C ALA A 664 8.57 -3.79 0.70
N GLY A 665 8.07 -3.68 1.94
CA GLY A 665 6.67 -3.39 2.21
C GLY A 665 6.37 -1.90 2.07
N HIS A 666 5.13 -1.53 2.35
CA HIS A 666 4.64 -0.17 2.26
C HIS A 666 3.61 0.08 3.37
N TRP A 667 3.40 1.32 3.78
CA TRP A 667 2.30 1.70 4.66
C TRP A 667 1.44 2.76 3.98
N GLY A 668 0.15 2.79 4.32
CA GLY A 668 -0.83 3.61 3.60
C GLY A 668 -0.72 5.12 3.79
N GLY A 669 0.41 5.66 4.24
CA GLY A 669 0.66 7.10 4.33
C GLY A 669 0.22 7.77 5.62
N ASP A 670 0.20 9.10 5.55
CA ASP A 670 -0.07 10.05 6.63
C ASP A 670 -1.57 10.23 6.85
N ASN A 671 -2.26 9.11 7.07
CA ASN A 671 -3.71 9.06 7.28
C ASN A 671 -4.15 9.92 8.48
N ALA A 672 -5.41 10.33 8.52
CA ALA A 672 -5.95 11.05 9.69
C ALA A 672 -6.68 10.14 10.67
N SER A 673 -6.72 10.52 11.95
CA SER A 673 -7.54 9.93 13.00
C SER A 673 -9.03 10.21 12.77
N ARG A 674 -9.59 9.61 11.70
CA ARG A 674 -10.98 9.72 11.26
C ARG A 674 -11.53 8.35 10.85
N TRP A 675 -12.84 8.17 11.01
CA TRP A 675 -13.51 6.93 10.60
C TRP A 675 -13.42 6.66 9.10
N ALA A 676 -13.37 7.72 8.28
CA ALA A 676 -13.19 7.60 6.83
C ALA A 676 -11.88 6.88 6.46
N PHE A 677 -10.76 7.20 7.12
CA PHE A 677 -9.47 6.56 6.83
C PHE A 677 -9.40 5.14 7.37
N MET A 678 -10.05 4.84 8.49
CA MET A 678 -10.22 3.45 8.92
C MET A 678 -11.03 2.64 7.89
N PHE A 679 -12.10 3.22 7.32
CA PHE A 679 -12.88 2.60 6.25
C PHE A 679 -12.02 2.33 5.00
N PHE A 680 -11.32 3.34 4.49
CA PHE A 680 -10.54 3.22 3.25
C PHE A 680 -9.24 2.41 3.40
N SER A 681 -8.81 2.12 4.62
CA SER A 681 -7.66 1.24 4.85
C SER A 681 -7.83 -0.17 4.25
N ILE A 682 -9.07 -0.68 4.17
CA ILE A 682 -9.36 -2.00 3.57
C ILE A 682 -9.17 -1.99 2.05
N PRO A 683 -9.84 -1.11 1.27
CA PRO A 683 -9.63 -1.06 -0.18
C PRO A 683 -8.19 -0.71 -0.55
N GLN A 684 -7.49 0.16 0.21
CA GLN A 684 -6.07 0.45 -0.01
C GLN A 684 -5.21 -0.82 0.14
N ALA A 685 -5.39 -1.59 1.23
CA ALA A 685 -4.66 -2.84 1.44
C ALA A 685 -4.91 -3.92 0.37
N LEU A 686 -6.14 -3.98 -0.14
CA LEU A 686 -6.50 -4.88 -1.23
C LEU A 686 -5.85 -4.44 -2.55
N SER A 687 -5.78 -3.13 -2.84
CA SER A 687 -5.05 -2.60 -3.99
C SER A 687 -3.55 -2.94 -3.93
N PHE A 688 -2.90 -2.79 -2.77
CA PHE A 688 -1.48 -3.18 -2.62
C PHE A 688 -1.24 -4.69 -2.72
N SER A 689 -2.22 -5.50 -2.33
CA SER A 689 -2.19 -6.95 -2.62
C SER A 689 -2.21 -7.24 -4.13
N LEU A 690 -2.93 -6.44 -4.92
CA LEU A 690 -2.95 -6.52 -6.39
C LEU A 690 -1.63 -6.06 -7.01
N PHE A 691 -1.00 -5.02 -6.44
CA PHE A 691 0.29 -4.48 -6.90
C PHE A 691 1.50 -5.36 -6.55
N GLY A 692 1.29 -6.48 -5.86
CA GLY A 692 2.37 -7.39 -5.47
C GLY A 692 3.19 -6.88 -4.28
N ILE A 693 2.58 -6.10 -3.38
CA ILE A 693 3.20 -5.58 -2.14
C ILE A 693 2.34 -6.04 -0.96
N PRO A 694 2.40 -7.32 -0.57
CA PRO A 694 1.52 -7.87 0.46
C PRO A 694 1.87 -7.43 1.88
N MET A 695 3.10 -6.97 2.16
CA MET A 695 3.46 -6.38 3.45
C MET A 695 2.97 -4.94 3.50
N PHE A 696 1.67 -4.79 3.76
CA PHE A 696 0.95 -3.52 3.79
C PHE A 696 0.12 -3.38 5.07
N GLY A 697 -0.01 -2.13 5.54
CA GLY A 697 -0.86 -1.72 6.65
C GLY A 697 -1.01 -0.20 6.66
N VAL A 698 -1.80 0.34 7.57
CA VAL A 698 -1.95 1.79 7.77
C VAL A 698 -1.50 2.17 9.17
N ASP A 699 -1.30 3.46 9.41
CA ASP A 699 -1.05 3.93 10.77
C ASP A 699 -2.33 3.81 11.61
N THR A 700 -2.27 2.85 12.53
CA THR A 700 -3.43 2.43 13.32
C THR A 700 -3.78 3.50 14.35
N CYS A 701 -5.07 3.84 14.44
CA CYS A 701 -5.63 4.98 15.17
C CYS A 701 -5.48 6.34 14.44
N GLY A 702 -4.80 6.36 13.28
CA GLY A 702 -4.57 7.55 12.47
C GLY A 702 -3.31 8.31 12.89
N PHE A 703 -2.56 8.81 11.91
CA PHE A 703 -1.36 9.61 12.14
C PHE A 703 -1.69 11.08 12.46
N ASN A 704 -2.52 11.73 11.63
CA ASN A 704 -2.87 13.15 11.72
C ASN A 704 -4.10 13.41 12.61
N GLY A 705 -3.97 14.37 13.53
CA GLY A 705 -5.03 14.76 14.48
C GLY A 705 -4.99 13.97 15.80
N ASN A 706 -5.92 14.26 16.71
CA ASN A 706 -6.09 13.43 17.91
C ASN A 706 -7.07 12.29 17.62
N THR A 707 -6.71 11.05 17.96
CA THR A 707 -7.69 9.95 18.04
C THR A 707 -8.60 10.10 19.27
N ASP A 708 -9.63 9.26 19.37
CA ASP A 708 -10.35 9.01 20.61
C ASP A 708 -10.36 7.52 20.98
N GLU A 709 -10.92 7.21 22.16
CA GLU A 709 -11.01 5.86 22.70
C GLU A 709 -11.78 4.92 21.76
N GLU A 710 -12.90 5.36 21.17
CA GLU A 710 -13.75 4.49 20.34
C GLU A 710 -13.08 4.15 19.01
N LEU A 711 -12.58 5.17 18.29
CA LEU A 711 -11.89 4.97 17.02
C LEU A 711 -10.65 4.10 17.21
N CYS A 712 -9.80 4.40 18.19
CA CYS A 712 -8.58 3.64 18.41
C CYS A 712 -8.90 2.19 18.86
N ASN A 713 -9.96 1.98 19.63
CA ASN A 713 -10.45 0.64 19.98
C ASN A 713 -10.77 -0.18 18.72
N ARG A 714 -11.57 0.38 17.78
CA ARG A 714 -11.95 -0.32 16.54
C ARG A 714 -10.78 -0.49 15.59
N TRP A 715 -9.92 0.51 15.46
CA TRP A 715 -8.81 0.47 14.52
C TRP A 715 -7.75 -0.54 14.95
N MET A 716 -7.45 -0.61 16.26
CA MET A 716 -6.57 -1.65 16.82
C MET A 716 -7.08 -3.05 16.51
N GLN A 717 -8.39 -3.28 16.51
CA GLN A 717 -8.97 -4.56 16.13
C GLN A 717 -8.86 -4.86 14.64
N LEU A 718 -9.13 -3.88 13.79
CA LEU A 718 -9.04 -4.02 12.34
C LEU A 718 -7.60 -4.31 11.90
N SER A 719 -6.66 -3.45 12.28
CA SER A 719 -5.26 -3.54 11.86
C SER A 719 -4.54 -4.78 12.39
N ALA A 720 -5.04 -5.42 13.46
CA ALA A 720 -4.54 -6.73 13.90
C ALA A 720 -4.66 -7.82 12.82
N PHE A 721 -5.43 -7.58 11.75
CA PHE A 721 -5.57 -8.47 10.60
C PHE A 721 -4.95 -7.90 9.32
N PHE A 722 -4.20 -6.80 9.37
CA PHE A 722 -3.35 -6.37 8.26
C PHE A 722 -1.97 -7.03 8.35
N PRO A 723 -1.32 -7.37 7.22
CA PRO A 723 0.02 -7.92 7.24
C PRO A 723 1.04 -7.09 8.02
N PHE A 724 1.12 -5.79 7.74
CA PHE A 724 1.88 -4.83 8.54
C PHE A 724 0.96 -4.20 9.59
N TYR A 725 1.35 -4.26 10.87
CA TYR A 725 0.52 -3.81 11.98
C TYR A 725 1.30 -2.85 12.90
N ARG A 726 1.19 -1.55 12.59
CA ARG A 726 1.85 -0.46 13.31
C ARG A 726 0.84 0.54 13.88
N ASN A 727 1.04 0.93 15.13
CA ASN A 727 0.49 2.18 15.68
C ASN A 727 1.56 3.26 15.55
N HIS A 728 1.21 4.38 14.93
CA HIS A 728 2.08 5.53 14.72
C HIS A 728 1.25 6.81 14.84
N ASN A 729 1.87 7.92 15.24
CA ASN A 729 1.20 9.15 15.61
C ASN A 729 2.06 10.35 15.22
N THR A 730 1.42 11.46 14.85
CA THR A 730 2.11 12.71 14.54
C THR A 730 2.64 13.41 15.80
N LEU A 731 3.54 14.38 15.60
CA LEU A 731 4.12 15.20 16.65
C LEU A 731 3.04 15.99 17.39
N SER A 732 3.20 16.12 18.71
CA SER A 732 2.32 16.92 19.59
C SER A 732 0.84 16.49 19.68
N ALA A 733 0.42 15.44 18.97
CA ALA A 733 -0.89 14.82 19.18
C ALA A 733 -0.91 14.09 20.53
N ILE A 734 -2.11 13.84 21.06
CA ILE A 734 -2.24 13.10 22.32
C ILE A 734 -1.64 11.69 22.21
N PRO A 735 -1.13 11.11 23.31
CA PRO A 735 -0.68 9.73 23.30
C PRO A 735 -1.79 8.76 22.87
N GLN A 736 -1.44 7.79 22.04
CA GLN A 736 -2.39 6.80 21.49
C GLN A 736 -1.86 5.37 21.51
N GLU A 737 -0.86 5.08 22.34
CA GLU A 737 -0.43 3.72 22.60
C GLU A 737 -1.60 2.89 23.15
N PRO A 738 -1.68 1.57 22.88
CA PRO A 738 -2.85 0.77 23.22
C PRO A 738 -3.15 0.68 24.73
N TYR A 739 -2.17 0.99 25.56
CA TYR A 739 -2.30 1.04 27.02
C TYR A 739 -2.85 2.36 27.58
N VAL A 740 -3.11 3.37 26.74
CA VAL A 740 -3.64 4.68 27.18
C VAL A 740 -5.06 4.55 27.71
N TRP A 741 -5.91 3.72 27.08
CA TRP A 741 -7.28 3.44 27.52
C TRP A 741 -7.46 1.96 27.86
N GLU A 742 -8.16 1.68 28.97
CA GLU A 742 -8.42 0.29 29.41
C GLU A 742 -9.21 -0.51 28.36
N SER A 743 -10.21 0.12 27.71
CA SER A 743 -11.02 -0.56 26.70
C SER A 743 -10.19 -0.88 25.44
N VAL A 744 -9.28 0.01 25.04
CA VAL A 744 -8.37 -0.18 23.90
C VAL A 744 -7.36 -1.28 24.24
N THR A 745 -6.84 -1.33 25.46
CA THR A 745 -5.98 -2.43 25.94
C THR A 745 -6.70 -3.78 25.81
N ALA A 746 -7.95 -3.86 26.30
CA ALA A 746 -8.72 -5.10 26.24
C ALA A 746 -9.04 -5.52 24.79
N ALA A 747 -9.39 -4.57 23.93
CA ALA A 747 -9.66 -4.80 22.51
C ALA A 747 -8.41 -5.27 21.75
N ALA A 748 -7.28 -4.58 21.97
CA ALA A 748 -5.99 -4.92 21.38
C ALA A 748 -5.54 -6.32 21.82
N LYS A 749 -5.54 -6.64 23.13
CA LYS A 749 -5.20 -7.97 23.62
C LYS A 749 -6.10 -9.06 23.03
N SER A 750 -7.40 -8.80 22.89
CA SER A 750 -8.34 -9.76 22.32
C SER A 750 -8.06 -10.05 20.83
N ALA A 751 -7.81 -9.02 20.03
CA ALA A 751 -7.48 -9.18 18.62
C ALA A 751 -6.07 -9.76 18.41
N MET A 752 -5.07 -9.27 19.17
CA MET A 752 -3.70 -9.77 19.13
C MET A 752 -3.58 -11.23 19.57
N LYS A 753 -4.41 -11.69 20.52
CA LYS A 753 -4.48 -13.11 20.90
C LYS A 753 -4.78 -13.99 19.68
N ILE A 754 -5.66 -13.53 18.80
CA ILE A 754 -6.01 -14.23 17.56
C ILE A 754 -4.88 -14.08 16.54
N ARG A 755 -4.41 -12.84 16.31
CA ARG A 755 -3.30 -12.57 15.37
C ARG A 755 -2.08 -13.45 15.67
N TYR A 756 -1.58 -13.43 16.89
CA TYR A 756 -0.40 -14.18 17.31
C TYR A 756 -0.61 -15.69 17.18
N ALA A 757 -1.83 -16.18 17.41
CA ALA A 757 -2.15 -17.58 17.20
C ALA A 757 -2.10 -18.01 15.73
N ILE A 758 -2.46 -17.10 14.80
CA ILE A 758 -2.49 -17.37 13.35
C ILE A 758 -1.25 -16.85 12.61
N LEU A 759 -0.19 -16.42 13.30
CA LEU A 759 1.07 -16.04 12.62
C LEU A 759 1.65 -17.16 11.74
N PRO A 760 1.57 -18.47 12.10
CA PRO A 760 1.97 -19.53 11.18
C PRO A 760 1.20 -19.52 9.86
N TYR A 761 -0.08 -19.11 9.90
CA TYR A 761 -0.92 -18.95 8.72
C TYR A 761 -0.52 -17.72 7.91
N PHE A 762 -0.30 -16.55 8.53
CA PHE A 762 0.27 -15.37 7.85
C PHE A 762 1.59 -15.72 7.15
N TYR A 763 2.50 -16.37 7.86
CA TYR A 763 3.81 -16.74 7.33
C TYR A 763 3.70 -17.70 6.13
N THR A 764 2.80 -18.67 6.20
CA THR A 764 2.51 -19.57 5.08
C THR A 764 1.94 -18.83 3.88
N LEU A 765 1.01 -17.87 4.09
CA LEU A 765 0.49 -17.05 2.99
C LEU A 765 1.58 -16.18 2.35
N PHE A 766 2.52 -15.65 3.14
CA PHE A 766 3.66 -14.89 2.63
C PHE A 766 4.64 -15.77 1.86
N HIS A 767 4.87 -17.01 2.31
CA HIS A 767 5.63 -17.99 1.53
C HIS A 767 4.93 -18.31 0.20
N GLU A 768 3.61 -18.49 0.18
CA GLU A 768 2.85 -18.68 -1.06
C GLU A 768 2.91 -17.44 -1.98
N ALA A 769 2.87 -16.23 -1.41
CA ALA A 769 3.02 -14.99 -2.16
C ALA A 769 4.41 -14.91 -2.80
N HIS A 770 5.46 -15.12 -2.02
CA HIS A 770 6.85 -15.08 -2.44
C HIS A 770 7.19 -16.15 -3.50
N THR A 771 6.64 -17.36 -3.37
CA THR A 771 6.99 -18.47 -4.28
C THR A 771 6.06 -18.61 -5.48
N THR A 772 4.82 -18.12 -5.37
CA THR A 772 3.82 -18.35 -6.41
C THR A 772 3.15 -17.09 -6.95
N GLY A 773 3.25 -15.93 -6.29
CA GLY A 773 2.51 -14.71 -6.62
C GLY A 773 1.07 -14.72 -6.09
N SER A 774 0.79 -15.58 -5.10
CA SER A 774 -0.49 -15.58 -4.37
C SER A 774 -0.70 -14.26 -3.62
N THR A 775 -1.94 -13.91 -3.31
CA THR A 775 -2.27 -12.73 -2.48
C THR A 775 -2.54 -13.14 -1.03
N VAL A 776 -2.24 -12.23 -0.09
CA VAL A 776 -2.43 -12.45 1.34
C VAL A 776 -3.78 -11.94 1.79
N MET A 777 -4.03 -10.63 1.74
CA MET A 777 -5.39 -10.09 1.84
C MET A 777 -6.11 -10.27 0.50
N ARG A 778 -7.37 -10.69 0.54
CA ARG A 778 -8.17 -11.00 -0.67
C ARG A 778 -9.55 -10.39 -0.59
N ALA A 779 -9.96 -9.76 -1.68
CA ALA A 779 -11.34 -9.31 -1.85
C ALA A 779 -12.26 -10.52 -2.02
N LEU A 780 -13.50 -10.41 -1.54
CA LEU A 780 -14.48 -11.48 -1.64
C LEU A 780 -14.76 -11.85 -3.11
N ALA A 781 -14.81 -10.87 -4.00
CA ALA A 781 -15.00 -11.10 -5.44
C ALA A 781 -13.89 -11.94 -6.08
N TRP A 782 -12.68 -11.98 -5.51
CA TRP A 782 -11.57 -12.76 -6.07
C TRP A 782 -11.63 -14.22 -5.67
N GLU A 783 -12.10 -14.51 -4.45
CA GLU A 783 -12.29 -15.88 -3.92
C GLU A 783 -13.64 -16.49 -4.32
N PHE A 784 -14.63 -15.65 -4.62
CA PHE A 784 -15.97 -16.04 -5.05
C PHE A 784 -16.33 -15.39 -6.39
N PRO A 785 -15.56 -15.69 -7.46
CA PRO A 785 -15.61 -14.95 -8.72
C PRO A 785 -16.89 -15.18 -9.54
N THR A 786 -17.77 -16.07 -9.09
CA THR A 786 -19.05 -16.37 -9.76
C THR A 786 -20.24 -15.58 -9.20
N ASP A 787 -20.01 -14.70 -8.23
CA ASP A 787 -21.03 -13.86 -7.59
C ASP A 787 -20.80 -12.37 -7.89
N PRO A 788 -21.48 -11.80 -8.90
CA PRO A 788 -21.30 -10.40 -9.29
C PRO A 788 -21.68 -9.40 -8.18
N SER A 789 -22.49 -9.80 -7.20
CA SER A 789 -22.90 -8.91 -6.11
C SER A 789 -21.74 -8.54 -5.17
N LEU A 790 -20.64 -9.30 -5.22
CA LEU A 790 -19.45 -9.08 -4.40
C LEU A 790 -18.47 -8.08 -5.03
N ALA A 791 -18.70 -7.66 -6.28
CA ALA A 791 -17.73 -6.87 -7.05
C ALA A 791 -17.34 -5.54 -6.37
N ALA A 792 -18.24 -4.95 -5.58
CA ALA A 792 -18.03 -3.68 -4.88
C ALA A 792 -17.90 -3.85 -3.35
N VAL A 793 -17.75 -5.08 -2.84
CA VAL A 793 -17.62 -5.30 -1.39
C VAL A 793 -16.19 -5.04 -0.94
N ASP A 794 -16.01 -3.97 -0.16
CA ASP A 794 -14.73 -3.54 0.43
C ASP A 794 -14.82 -3.19 1.92
N THR A 795 -15.96 -3.46 2.56
CA THR A 795 -16.16 -3.30 4.01
C THR A 795 -15.80 -4.56 4.82
N GLN A 796 -15.34 -5.61 4.14
CA GLN A 796 -14.90 -6.88 4.71
C GLN A 796 -13.91 -7.53 3.74
N PHE A 797 -13.02 -8.37 4.27
CA PHE A 797 -11.97 -9.01 3.47
C PHE A 797 -11.64 -10.41 4.00
N LEU A 798 -10.86 -11.14 3.20
CA LEU A 798 -10.32 -12.44 3.58
C LEU A 798 -8.81 -12.35 3.83
N LEU A 799 -8.33 -13.09 4.83
CA LEU A 799 -6.94 -13.49 4.96
C LEU A 799 -6.76 -14.86 4.34
N GLY A 800 -6.02 -14.91 3.24
CA GLY A 800 -5.97 -16.05 2.34
C GLY A 800 -7.37 -16.51 1.96
N PRO A 801 -7.61 -17.81 1.79
CA PRO A 801 -8.95 -18.34 1.49
C PRO A 801 -9.80 -18.65 2.73
N SER A 802 -9.24 -18.56 3.95
CA SER A 802 -9.79 -19.27 5.11
C SER A 802 -10.40 -18.42 6.22
N ILE A 803 -10.00 -17.16 6.40
CA ILE A 803 -10.49 -16.31 7.51
C ILE A 803 -11.12 -15.05 6.92
N MET A 804 -12.35 -14.74 7.31
CA MET A 804 -13.06 -13.52 6.94
C MET A 804 -13.16 -12.56 8.11
N VAL A 805 -12.85 -11.29 7.86
CA VAL A 805 -12.87 -10.19 8.83
C VAL A 805 -14.00 -9.23 8.46
N VAL A 806 -14.89 -8.93 9.41
CA VAL A 806 -16.03 -8.03 9.22
C VAL A 806 -15.98 -6.91 10.29
N PRO A 807 -15.18 -5.85 10.08
CA PRO A 807 -14.93 -4.80 11.07
C PRO A 807 -16.09 -3.80 11.20
N VAL A 808 -16.19 -3.14 12.34
CA VAL A 808 -17.07 -1.97 12.52
C VAL A 808 -16.37 -0.73 11.97
N LEU A 809 -17.01 -0.03 11.04
CA LEU A 809 -16.43 1.10 10.30
C LEU A 809 -17.21 2.42 10.47
N ALA A 810 -18.00 2.55 11.54
CA ALA A 810 -18.76 3.76 11.83
C ALA A 810 -18.85 4.02 13.35
N PRO A 811 -18.89 5.29 13.79
CA PRO A 811 -18.95 5.65 15.19
C PRO A 811 -20.26 5.16 15.84
N GLN A 812 -20.18 4.85 17.13
CA GLN A 812 -21.26 4.41 18.02
C GLN A 812 -21.97 3.11 17.58
N ALA A 813 -21.43 2.40 16.59
CA ALA A 813 -22.03 1.17 16.10
C ALA A 813 -21.70 -0.02 17.03
N THR A 814 -22.74 -0.77 17.38
CA THR A 814 -22.67 -1.99 18.21
C THR A 814 -22.99 -3.26 17.42
N SER A 815 -23.18 -3.12 16.10
CA SER A 815 -23.39 -4.20 15.15
C SER A 815 -22.90 -3.78 13.77
N VAL A 816 -22.58 -4.75 12.91
CA VAL A 816 -22.13 -4.55 11.54
C VAL A 816 -22.97 -5.39 10.59
N LYS A 817 -23.00 -5.03 9.30
CA LYS A 817 -23.57 -5.87 8.25
C LYS A 817 -22.46 -6.57 7.48
N GLY A 818 -22.57 -7.88 7.29
CA GLY A 818 -21.64 -8.65 6.48
C GLY A 818 -22.35 -9.62 5.54
N VAL A 819 -21.76 -9.85 4.37
CA VAL A 819 -22.15 -10.91 3.43
C VAL A 819 -21.36 -12.18 3.68
N PHE A 820 -22.00 -13.33 3.49
CA PHE A 820 -21.38 -14.65 3.61
C PHE A 820 -21.42 -15.35 2.24
N PRO A 821 -20.34 -15.25 1.46
CA PRO A 821 -20.35 -15.70 0.07
C PRO A 821 -20.34 -17.23 -0.03
N GLY A 822 -20.82 -17.73 -1.18
CA GLY A 822 -20.81 -19.15 -1.53
C GLY A 822 -21.83 -20.05 -0.79
N LEU A 823 -22.62 -19.52 0.15
CA LEU A 823 -23.66 -20.30 0.87
C LEU A 823 -24.62 -21.04 -0.08
N LYS A 824 -24.97 -20.43 -1.22
CA LYS A 824 -25.79 -21.04 -2.28
C LYS A 824 -25.19 -22.34 -2.83
N HIS A 825 -23.87 -22.46 -2.78
CA HIS A 825 -23.10 -23.60 -3.29
C HIS A 825 -22.66 -24.56 -2.17
N GLY A 826 -23.19 -24.39 -0.95
CA GLY A 826 -22.90 -25.28 0.19
C GLY A 826 -21.63 -24.91 0.96
N GLU A 827 -21.09 -23.72 0.77
CA GLU A 827 -20.09 -23.18 1.68
C GLU A 827 -20.66 -23.06 3.10
N VAL A 828 -19.79 -23.22 4.08
CA VAL A 828 -20.12 -23.13 5.50
C VAL A 828 -19.18 -22.12 6.12
N TRP A 829 -19.72 -21.22 6.95
CA TRP A 829 -18.92 -20.27 7.72
C TRP A 829 -19.11 -20.55 9.20
N TYR A 830 -18.02 -20.62 9.95
CA TYR A 830 -18.03 -20.80 11.40
C TYR A 830 -17.60 -19.50 12.07
N ASP A 831 -18.33 -19.09 13.09
CA ASP A 831 -17.90 -17.98 13.95
C ASP A 831 -16.66 -18.39 14.75
N TRP A 832 -15.62 -17.56 14.74
CA TRP A 832 -14.34 -17.85 15.38
C TRP A 832 -14.49 -18.11 16.89
N TYR A 833 -15.37 -17.37 17.55
CA TYR A 833 -15.47 -17.33 19.02
C TYR A 833 -16.42 -18.41 19.55
N THR A 834 -17.62 -18.48 19.00
CA THR A 834 -18.66 -19.43 19.39
C THR A 834 -18.45 -20.81 18.76
N GLN A 835 -17.64 -20.89 17.69
CA GLN A 835 -17.32 -22.11 16.95
C GLN A 835 -18.54 -22.78 16.30
N THR A 836 -19.66 -22.07 16.21
CA THR A 836 -20.89 -22.54 15.56
C THR A 836 -20.99 -22.06 14.12
N VAL A 837 -21.78 -22.79 13.31
CA VAL A 837 -22.14 -22.34 11.96
C VAL A 837 -22.91 -21.02 12.04
N VAL A 838 -22.55 -20.06 11.20
CA VAL A 838 -23.23 -18.77 11.10
C VAL A 838 -24.62 -18.97 10.49
N ASP A 839 -25.65 -18.42 11.15
CA ASP A 839 -27.00 -18.34 10.60
C ASP A 839 -27.13 -17.17 9.61
N ALA A 840 -26.69 -17.41 8.37
CA ALA A 840 -26.74 -16.43 7.27
C ALA A 840 -27.46 -17.01 6.05
N LYS A 841 -27.96 -16.12 5.18
CA LYS A 841 -28.65 -16.49 3.93
C LYS A 841 -27.85 -16.01 2.72
N PRO A 842 -27.87 -16.76 1.60
CA PRO A 842 -27.20 -16.34 0.37
C PRO A 842 -27.67 -14.95 -0.08
N GLY A 843 -26.72 -14.08 -0.45
CA GLY A 843 -27.01 -12.74 -0.99
C GLY A 843 -27.56 -11.72 0.01
N VAL A 844 -27.63 -12.05 1.30
CA VAL A 844 -28.16 -11.19 2.36
C VAL A 844 -27.04 -10.56 3.17
N ASN A 845 -27.14 -9.25 3.38
CA ASN A 845 -26.37 -8.52 4.40
C ASN A 845 -26.87 -8.91 5.79
N THR A 846 -26.20 -9.86 6.43
CA THR A 846 -26.53 -10.33 7.79
C THR A 846 -26.06 -9.31 8.81
N THR A 847 -26.94 -8.92 9.74
CA THR A 847 -26.58 -8.09 10.90
C THR A 847 -25.88 -8.95 11.95
N ILE A 848 -24.68 -8.56 12.34
CA ILE A 848 -23.81 -9.28 13.27
C ILE A 848 -23.57 -8.40 14.49
N PRO A 849 -23.81 -8.90 15.72
CA PRO A 849 -23.43 -8.18 16.94
C PRO A 849 -21.93 -7.90 16.97
N ALA A 850 -21.56 -6.65 17.22
CA ALA A 850 -20.19 -6.20 17.29
C ALA A 850 -20.05 -5.13 18.39
N PRO A 851 -20.25 -5.48 19.67
CA PRO A 851 -20.04 -4.54 20.76
C PRO A 851 -18.59 -4.00 20.75
N LEU A 852 -18.35 -2.87 21.41
CA LEU A 852 -17.01 -2.30 21.54
C LEU A 852 -16.05 -3.35 22.15
N GLY A 853 -14.84 -3.47 21.62
CA GLY A 853 -13.91 -4.53 22.01
C GLY A 853 -14.17 -5.92 21.41
N HIS A 854 -15.16 -6.08 20.52
CA HIS A 854 -15.37 -7.30 19.72
C HIS A 854 -15.34 -7.04 18.21
N ILE A 855 -14.45 -7.76 17.50
CA ILE A 855 -14.39 -7.78 16.03
C ILE A 855 -14.92 -9.12 15.51
N PRO A 856 -15.98 -9.13 14.68
CA PRO A 856 -16.49 -10.36 14.06
C PRO A 856 -15.48 -11.01 13.10
N LEU A 857 -15.25 -12.31 13.32
CA LEU A 857 -14.31 -13.13 12.55
C LEU A 857 -14.95 -14.48 12.25
N PHE A 858 -14.74 -14.96 11.02
CA PHE A 858 -15.35 -16.20 10.55
C PHE A 858 -14.33 -17.07 9.84
N VAL A 859 -14.36 -18.37 10.12
CA VAL A 859 -13.52 -19.37 9.46
C VAL A 859 -14.34 -20.06 8.36
N ARG A 860 -13.81 -20.07 7.14
CA ARG A 860 -14.41 -20.79 6.02
C ARG A 860 -14.28 -22.28 6.25
N GLY A 861 -15.40 -23.00 6.19
CA GLY A 861 -15.43 -24.46 6.15
C GLY A 861 -14.64 -24.98 4.96
N GLY A 862 -13.93 -26.09 5.15
CA GLY A 862 -12.95 -26.58 4.20
C GLY A 862 -11.51 -26.23 4.58
N SER A 863 -11.27 -25.57 5.71
CA SER A 863 -9.95 -25.08 6.13
C SER A 863 -9.36 -25.87 7.30
N VAL A 864 -8.05 -26.06 7.28
CA VAL A 864 -7.25 -26.49 8.44
C VAL A 864 -6.22 -25.41 8.74
N LEU A 865 -6.31 -24.79 9.91
CA LEU A 865 -5.44 -23.71 10.34
C LEU A 865 -4.43 -24.23 11.38
N PRO A 866 -3.12 -24.23 11.07
CA PRO A 866 -2.07 -24.44 12.06
C PRO A 866 -1.92 -23.18 12.91
N MET A 867 -1.84 -23.36 14.23
CA MET A 867 -1.76 -22.27 15.20
C MET A 867 -0.75 -22.58 16.29
N GLN A 868 -0.27 -21.52 16.93
CA GLN A 868 0.56 -21.56 18.14
C GLN A 868 -0.10 -20.74 19.25
N GLU A 869 0.32 -20.96 20.49
CA GLU A 869 -0.19 -20.14 21.59
C GLU A 869 0.41 -18.73 21.50
N PRO A 870 -0.39 -17.68 21.73
CA PRO A 870 0.08 -16.31 21.69
C PRO A 870 1.02 -16.03 22.87
N ALA A 871 2.02 -15.20 22.63
CA ALA A 871 2.99 -14.73 23.61
C ALA A 871 3.25 -13.22 23.43
N LEU A 872 4.17 -12.63 24.21
CA LEU A 872 4.47 -11.21 24.11
C LEU A 872 5.35 -10.86 22.92
N THR A 873 6.12 -11.83 22.41
CA THR A 873 6.93 -11.72 21.19
C THR A 873 6.72 -12.90 20.27
N THR A 874 7.05 -12.74 18.98
CA THR A 874 6.98 -13.82 18.00
C THR A 874 7.97 -14.94 18.30
N LYS A 875 9.14 -14.60 18.86
CA LYS A 875 10.15 -15.56 19.33
C LYS A 875 9.57 -16.52 20.37
N GLU A 876 8.87 -15.99 21.37
CA GLU A 876 8.22 -16.82 22.39
C GLU A 876 7.05 -17.62 21.81
N ALA A 877 6.21 -17.00 20.99
CA ALA A 877 5.06 -17.66 20.37
C ALA A 877 5.48 -18.87 19.52
N ARG A 878 6.57 -18.73 18.74
CA ARG A 878 7.17 -19.80 17.94
C ARG A 878 7.67 -20.99 18.75
N GLY A 879 7.97 -20.81 20.03
CA GLY A 879 8.39 -21.87 20.95
C GLY A 879 7.24 -22.61 21.62
N THR A 880 5.98 -22.25 21.32
CA THR A 880 4.82 -22.89 21.95
C THR A 880 4.34 -24.12 21.18
N PRO A 881 3.67 -25.08 21.86
CA PRO A 881 3.08 -26.24 21.20
C PRO A 881 2.09 -25.88 20.10
N TRP A 882 2.05 -26.72 19.06
CA TRP A 882 1.11 -26.57 17.96
C TRP A 882 -0.32 -26.90 18.37
N SER A 883 -1.28 -26.21 17.77
CA SER A 883 -2.68 -26.60 17.74
C SER A 883 -3.22 -26.52 16.31
N LEU A 884 -4.26 -27.31 16.01
CA LEU A 884 -4.94 -27.25 14.71
C LEU A 884 -6.43 -26.93 14.89
N LEU A 885 -6.91 -25.94 14.14
CA LEU A 885 -8.34 -25.69 13.97
C LEU A 885 -8.80 -26.23 12.62
N VAL A 886 -9.66 -27.24 12.63
CA VAL A 886 -10.22 -27.89 11.45
C VAL A 886 -11.68 -27.45 11.29
N ALA A 887 -11.96 -26.59 10.32
CA ALA A 887 -13.32 -26.21 9.96
C ALA A 887 -13.83 -27.12 8.83
N LEU A 888 -14.76 -28.05 9.10
CA LEU A 888 -15.27 -28.95 8.08
C LEU A 888 -16.16 -28.22 7.08
N GLY A 889 -15.93 -28.39 5.78
CA GLY A 889 -16.82 -27.85 4.74
C GLY A 889 -18.14 -28.64 4.64
N GLY A 890 -19.06 -28.20 3.78
CA GLY A 890 -20.35 -28.87 3.59
C GLY A 890 -20.26 -30.35 3.17
N SER A 891 -19.15 -30.77 2.56
CA SER A 891 -18.85 -32.17 2.21
C SER A 891 -18.15 -32.97 3.33
N GLY A 892 -17.82 -32.33 4.46
CA GLY A 892 -16.99 -32.89 5.52
C GLY A 892 -15.49 -32.94 5.21
N ALA A 893 -15.05 -32.35 4.09
CA ALA A 893 -13.63 -32.25 3.74
C ALA A 893 -13.03 -30.92 4.23
N ALA A 894 -11.71 -30.90 4.43
CA ALA A 894 -10.93 -29.71 4.71
C ALA A 894 -9.46 -29.90 4.29
N LEU A 895 -8.79 -28.80 3.96
CA LEU A 895 -7.39 -28.73 3.55
C LEU A 895 -6.68 -27.59 4.27
N GLY A 896 -5.38 -27.73 4.46
CA GLY A 896 -4.52 -26.66 4.98
C GLY A 896 -3.06 -26.92 4.63
N GLN A 897 -2.25 -25.88 4.77
CA GLN A 897 -0.81 -25.93 4.56
C GLN A 897 -0.11 -25.20 5.71
N LEU A 898 1.14 -25.57 5.95
CA LEU A 898 2.06 -24.89 6.84
C LEU A 898 3.44 -24.90 6.18
N HIS A 899 4.07 -23.74 6.10
CA HIS A 899 5.47 -23.60 5.75
C HIS A 899 6.28 -23.21 6.99
N LEU A 900 7.42 -23.88 7.21
CA LEU A 900 8.36 -23.60 8.29
C LEU A 900 9.78 -23.47 7.75
N ASP A 901 10.51 -22.53 8.34
CA ASP A 901 11.95 -22.33 8.29
C ASP A 901 12.37 -21.61 9.59
N ASP A 902 13.61 -21.15 9.67
CA ASP A 902 14.11 -20.40 10.84
C ASP A 902 13.39 -19.06 11.08
N GLY A 903 12.69 -18.52 10.09
CA GLY A 903 11.96 -17.26 10.16
C GLY A 903 12.80 -16.02 9.86
N GLU A 904 14.09 -16.13 9.56
CA GLU A 904 14.98 -14.97 9.42
C GLU A 904 15.94 -15.05 8.21
N SER A 905 16.36 -16.25 7.81
CA SER A 905 17.42 -16.41 6.81
C SER A 905 16.98 -16.00 5.41
N ASN A 906 17.79 -15.21 4.72
CA ASN A 906 17.59 -14.79 3.33
C ASN A 906 17.46 -16.00 2.38
N ALA A 907 18.26 -17.03 2.61
CA ALA A 907 18.18 -18.31 1.93
C ALA A 907 18.25 -19.43 2.98
N PRO A 908 17.11 -19.90 3.52
CA PRO A 908 17.11 -20.93 4.56
C PRO A 908 17.63 -22.26 3.99
N GLU A 909 18.55 -22.92 4.71
CA GLU A 909 19.10 -24.23 4.33
C GLU A 909 18.13 -25.39 4.66
N GLU A 910 17.27 -25.17 5.64
CA GLU A 910 16.33 -26.15 6.16
C GLU A 910 14.91 -25.58 6.13
N THR A 911 13.99 -26.30 5.49
CA THR A 911 12.57 -25.93 5.44
C THR A 911 11.69 -27.16 5.64
N LEU A 912 10.44 -26.95 6.05
CA LEU A 912 9.42 -27.99 6.18
C LEU A 912 8.07 -27.49 5.64
N ASP A 913 7.54 -28.18 4.64
CA ASP A 913 6.16 -28.01 4.19
C ASP A 913 5.29 -29.11 4.76
N VAL A 914 4.20 -28.75 5.43
CA VAL A 914 3.22 -29.70 5.96
C VAL A 914 1.89 -29.50 5.26
N SER A 915 1.34 -30.58 4.70
CA SER A 915 0.01 -30.60 4.11
C SER A 915 -0.99 -31.30 5.04
N PHE A 916 -2.11 -30.62 5.30
CA PHE A 916 -3.22 -31.15 6.08
C PHE A 916 -4.37 -31.53 5.16
N ARG A 917 -4.95 -32.71 5.38
CA ARG A 917 -6.09 -33.19 4.61
C ARG A 917 -7.07 -33.96 5.47
N VAL A 918 -8.33 -33.57 5.42
CA VAL A 918 -9.45 -34.31 5.99
C VAL A 918 -10.16 -35.10 4.89
N LYS A 919 -10.35 -36.40 5.12
CA LYS A 919 -11.12 -37.30 4.26
C LYS A 919 -11.99 -38.22 5.12
N GLY A 920 -13.30 -38.03 5.07
CA GLY A 920 -14.20 -38.66 6.05
C GLY A 920 -13.86 -38.15 7.46
N PRO A 921 -14.05 -38.96 8.52
CA PRO A 921 -13.74 -38.53 9.88
C PRO A 921 -12.25 -38.74 10.23
N SER A 922 -11.37 -38.30 9.34
CA SER A 922 -9.93 -38.54 9.46
C SER A 922 -9.14 -37.37 8.92
N LEU A 923 -8.33 -36.76 9.78
CA LEU A 923 -7.32 -35.75 9.46
C LEU A 923 -5.96 -36.44 9.30
N SER A 924 -5.24 -36.10 8.25
CA SER A 924 -3.85 -36.52 8.03
C SER A 924 -2.94 -35.30 7.87
N ALA A 925 -1.76 -35.36 8.47
CA ALA A 925 -0.68 -34.40 8.24
C ALA A 925 0.47 -35.12 7.53
N ARG A 926 1.00 -34.50 6.49
CA ARG A 926 2.14 -35.00 5.74
C ARG A 926 3.21 -33.94 5.64
N ALA A 927 4.36 -34.20 6.25
CA ALA A 927 5.50 -33.31 6.30
C ALA A 927 6.51 -33.68 5.20
N LYS A 928 7.10 -32.68 4.56
CA LYS A 928 8.14 -32.83 3.55
C LYS A 928 9.16 -31.70 3.70
N GLY A 929 10.42 -32.06 3.89
CA GLY A 929 11.50 -31.11 4.12
C GLY A 929 12.56 -31.70 5.04
N ASN A 930 13.47 -30.84 5.47
CA ASN A 930 14.61 -31.17 6.34
C ASN A 930 14.65 -30.35 7.63
N TRP A 931 13.79 -29.34 7.81
CA TRP A 931 13.66 -28.62 9.08
C TRP A 931 13.08 -29.53 10.18
N GLU A 932 13.79 -29.63 11.30
CA GLU A 932 13.40 -30.43 12.47
C GLU A 932 12.49 -29.62 13.41
N GLU A 933 11.18 -29.74 13.22
CA GLU A 933 10.20 -29.08 14.08
C GLU A 933 9.99 -29.83 15.39
N SER A 934 10.57 -29.34 16.49
CA SER A 934 10.54 -30.00 17.80
C SER A 934 9.29 -29.72 18.65
N ASN A 935 8.51 -28.67 18.36
CA ASN A 935 7.35 -28.36 19.20
C ASN A 935 6.28 -29.45 19.05
N PRO A 936 5.70 -29.96 20.14
CA PRO A 936 4.69 -31.02 20.07
C PRO A 936 3.34 -30.48 19.61
N LEU A 937 2.48 -31.36 19.11
CA LEU A 937 1.07 -31.05 18.86
C LEU A 937 0.29 -31.20 20.16
N ALA A 938 -0.28 -30.12 20.69
CA ALA A 938 -1.06 -30.16 21.93
C ALA A 938 -2.53 -30.53 21.69
N THR A 939 -3.19 -29.83 20.76
CA THR A 939 -4.64 -29.93 20.55
C THR A 939 -5.06 -29.95 19.09
N VAL A 940 -6.17 -30.63 18.81
CA VAL A 940 -6.90 -30.53 17.54
C VAL A 940 -8.36 -30.25 17.84
N THR A 941 -8.89 -29.15 17.29
CA THR A 941 -10.30 -28.76 17.39
C THR A 941 -10.95 -28.93 16.02
N VAL A 942 -12.02 -29.70 15.93
CA VAL A 942 -12.77 -29.98 14.69
C VAL A 942 -14.18 -29.43 14.80
N LEU A 943 -14.50 -28.47 13.94
CA LEU A 943 -15.81 -27.82 13.83
C LEU A 943 -16.71 -28.58 12.84
N GLY A 944 -18.01 -28.67 13.12
CA GLY A 944 -18.99 -29.29 12.22
C GLY A 944 -19.03 -30.83 12.29
N VAL A 945 -18.59 -31.41 13.41
CA VAL A 945 -18.67 -32.86 13.64
C VAL A 945 -20.12 -33.21 14.00
N SER A 946 -20.91 -33.63 13.01
CA SER A 946 -22.37 -33.84 13.16
C SER A 946 -22.79 -34.88 14.21
N LYS A 947 -21.91 -35.80 14.61
CA LYS A 947 -22.19 -36.87 15.58
C LYS A 947 -21.01 -37.09 16.50
N LYS A 948 -21.30 -37.37 17.78
CA LYS A 948 -20.29 -37.74 18.76
C LYS A 948 -19.50 -38.96 18.26
N PRO A 949 -18.15 -38.90 18.22
CA PRO A 949 -17.35 -40.06 17.84
C PRO A 949 -17.38 -41.14 18.92
N ASP A 950 -17.40 -42.42 18.50
CA ASP A 950 -17.34 -43.56 19.42
C ASP A 950 -15.95 -43.69 20.05
N ALA A 951 -14.90 -43.41 19.28
CA ALA A 951 -13.51 -43.43 19.74
C ALA A 951 -12.63 -42.55 18.86
N VAL A 952 -11.70 -41.82 19.49
CA VAL A 952 -10.67 -41.05 18.79
C VAL A 952 -9.34 -41.81 18.82
N ARG A 953 -8.65 -41.86 17.67
CA ARG A 953 -7.37 -42.55 17.51
C ARG A 953 -6.34 -41.67 16.83
N PHE A 954 -5.13 -41.63 17.38
CA PHE A 954 -3.96 -40.99 16.78
C PHE A 954 -2.96 -42.08 16.36
N ASN A 955 -2.63 -42.17 15.07
CA ASN A 955 -1.82 -43.25 14.49
C ASN A 955 -2.30 -44.66 14.91
N GLY A 956 -3.62 -44.85 14.95
CA GLY A 956 -4.28 -46.10 15.36
C GLY A 956 -4.37 -46.33 16.88
N LYS A 957 -3.60 -45.60 17.70
CA LYS A 957 -3.64 -45.68 19.18
C LYS A 957 -4.81 -44.88 19.73
N HIS A 958 -5.48 -45.40 20.76
CA HIS A 958 -6.58 -44.68 21.42
C HIS A 958 -6.08 -43.43 22.12
N VAL A 959 -6.79 -42.31 21.92
CA VAL A 959 -6.66 -41.12 22.77
C VAL A 959 -7.52 -41.34 24.01
N SER A 960 -7.03 -40.91 25.18
CA SER A 960 -7.77 -41.04 26.45
C SER A 960 -9.13 -40.34 26.36
N ALA A 961 -10.18 -40.98 26.88
CA ALA A 961 -11.52 -40.38 26.91
C ALA A 961 -11.58 -39.07 27.72
N SER A 962 -10.66 -38.87 28.67
CA SER A 962 -10.54 -37.63 29.44
C SER A 962 -9.98 -36.45 28.63
N GLU A 963 -9.35 -36.72 27.49
CA GLU A 963 -8.71 -35.73 26.61
C GLU A 963 -9.58 -35.47 25.36
N VAL A 964 -10.75 -36.09 25.27
CA VAL A 964 -11.67 -35.98 24.13
C VAL A 964 -12.98 -35.36 24.61
N HIS A 965 -13.27 -34.16 24.13
CA HIS A 965 -14.49 -33.42 24.48
C HIS A 965 -15.32 -33.17 23.22
N TYR A 966 -16.60 -33.55 23.27
CA TYR A 966 -17.54 -33.28 22.19
C TYR A 966 -18.71 -32.44 22.70
N ASN A 967 -18.90 -31.26 22.12
CA ASN A 967 -20.04 -30.41 22.38
C ASN A 967 -21.10 -30.65 21.30
N ALA A 968 -22.22 -31.28 21.68
CA ALA A 968 -23.29 -31.61 20.75
C ALA A 968 -24.06 -30.37 20.25
N THR A 969 -24.07 -29.28 21.02
CA THR A 969 -24.77 -28.03 20.67
C THR A 969 -24.01 -27.29 19.59
N SER A 970 -22.69 -27.11 19.76
CA SER A 970 -21.84 -26.42 18.77
C SER A 970 -21.27 -27.36 17.69
N GLN A 971 -21.46 -28.68 17.84
CA GLN A 971 -20.88 -29.71 16.96
C GLN A 971 -19.35 -29.63 16.88
N VAL A 972 -18.71 -29.37 18.02
CA VAL A 972 -17.25 -29.23 18.14
C VAL A 972 -16.66 -30.44 18.84
N LEU A 973 -15.62 -31.02 18.23
CA LEU A 973 -14.76 -32.04 18.84
C LEU A 973 -13.40 -31.43 19.18
N SER A 974 -13.04 -31.41 20.45
CA SER A 974 -11.70 -31.03 20.92
C SER A 974 -10.94 -32.25 21.39
N VAL A 975 -9.74 -32.46 20.87
CA VAL A 975 -8.84 -33.55 21.22
C VAL A 975 -7.55 -32.95 21.78
N GLY A 976 -7.29 -33.19 23.07
CA GLY A 976 -6.10 -32.71 23.78
C GLY A 976 -5.11 -33.82 24.12
N GLY A 977 -4.09 -33.46 24.90
CA GLY A 977 -3.09 -34.41 25.43
C GLY A 977 -2.18 -35.02 24.36
N LEU A 978 -2.23 -34.52 23.13
CA LEU A 978 -1.50 -35.06 21.97
C LEU A 978 0.01 -34.87 22.09
N GLN A 979 0.47 -33.97 22.96
CA GLN A 979 1.89 -33.73 23.22
C GLN A 979 2.58 -34.95 23.81
N LYS A 980 1.82 -35.83 24.49
CA LYS A 980 2.34 -37.11 24.99
C LYS A 980 2.65 -38.10 23.86
N LEU A 981 1.99 -37.94 22.71
CA LEU A 981 2.08 -38.80 21.52
C LEU A 981 2.99 -38.21 20.43
N THR A 982 3.35 -36.93 20.54
CA THR A 982 4.14 -36.16 19.54
C THR A 982 5.36 -35.49 20.18
N LYS A 983 5.99 -36.15 21.16
CA LYS A 983 7.10 -35.59 21.96
C LYS A 983 8.34 -35.25 21.15
N GLU A 984 8.57 -35.96 20.05
CA GLU A 984 9.68 -35.72 19.14
C GLU A 984 9.39 -34.57 18.14
N GLY A 985 8.22 -33.92 18.25
CA GLY A 985 7.76 -32.87 17.35
C GLY A 985 6.43 -33.18 16.67
N ALA A 986 5.60 -32.16 16.45
CA ALA A 986 4.27 -32.27 15.84
C ALA A 986 4.33 -32.84 14.42
N PHE A 987 5.42 -32.58 13.69
CA PHE A 987 5.57 -32.92 12.27
C PHE A 987 6.86 -33.73 11.99
N SER A 988 7.46 -34.31 13.04
CA SER A 988 8.61 -35.22 12.93
C SER A 988 8.30 -36.48 12.11
N GLU A 989 7.04 -36.92 12.12
CA GLU A 989 6.54 -38.02 11.30
C GLU A 989 5.16 -37.69 10.71
N ASN A 990 4.81 -38.35 9.61
CA ASN A 990 3.45 -38.32 9.09
C ASN A 990 2.49 -38.98 10.08
N TRP A 991 1.33 -38.36 10.31
CA TRP A 991 0.34 -38.92 11.23
C TRP A 991 -1.09 -38.79 10.73
N THR A 992 -1.98 -39.53 11.39
CA THR A 992 -3.42 -39.51 11.14
C THR A 992 -4.18 -39.50 12.46
N LEU A 993 -5.09 -38.54 12.60
CA LEU A 993 -6.10 -38.48 13.66
C LEU A 993 -7.45 -38.90 13.07
N LYS A 994 -8.08 -39.92 13.66
CA LYS A 994 -9.39 -40.43 13.26
C LYS A 994 -10.38 -40.29 14.41
N TRP A 995 -11.59 -39.83 14.12
CA TRP A 995 -12.71 -39.77 15.07
C TRP A 995 -13.90 -40.62 14.60
#